data_AF-A0A7I7K805-F1
#
_entry.id   AF-A0A7I7K805-F1
#
_cell.length_a   1.000
_cell.length_b   1.000
_cell.length_c   1.000
_cell.angle_alpha   90.00
_cell.angle_beta   90.00
_cell.angle_gamma   90.00
#
_symmetry.space_group_name_H-M   'P 1'
#
loop_
_entity.id
_entity.type
_entity.pdbx_description
1 polymer ?
#
loop_
_entity_poly.entity_id
_entity_poly.type
_entity_poly.pdbx_seq_one_letter_code
_entity_poly.pdbx_strand_id
1 'polypeptide(L)'
;MPAPTARLVAFVAGLLGIVLCALTPLLPVTQTTATIPWPQAVDDDGFVEDITAPLVSGAPRSLSLTIPCRAVASMPADGGVVLSTIPAGGIDAGRNGLFVRANDDVVYVAFRDTVAAVAPRAEVDAGACSELRIWADVAAVGADFVGIPGATGTLSVDKRPQVAGVFTDLEVGTDAGLAGRIEVDTRFITSPTPLKTVVMVLGVLCVLASIVALALLDRAGGRRPPTRWRRVGLSTWLADAGVVGALLVWHVVGAQSSDDGYNLTIARVSSEAGYLTNYFRYFGASEAPFDWYQSVLAQLAAVSTAGVWMRLPATLAAIGTWLVISRCVLPRLGRRIADNKIAVWTGAAVFLAAWLPFNNGLRPEPLIAFGTVAVWMLVERTIGTRRLWPAAVAVVVAMFSITLAPQGLIALAPLLVGARAITRVISARRAVAGVGATVTPLVAAASLVFVIVFRDQTLATVAESVRIKYVVGPTLPWYQEFLRYYFLTVEDSVDGSLSRRFSVLILLLCLFGLIMVLLRRGKVPGAVGAPLWRLTGTTAVGLLLLTLTPTKWAVQFGAFAGLAGALGAVTAFAFARVGLHSRRNLALYVTALLFVLAWSTSGINGWFYVANYGVPWFDKQPVIFGYPVTTIFLVLAIVGGLLAGWLHFRMDYAGHTQVADTGRNRALASTPLLIVATIMVVLELGSMVKATVGRYPVYTTGAANLAALTSGLQGTSCGMADHVLVEPDTNAGMLEPVPGQRFGEYGPLGGEDPIGFTPNGVSDTLEPAEPVAANPGTVNSDGPVDKPNIGVGFAAGTGGGYGPEGVNGSRVFLPFGLDPDRTPVMGSFDENTLAAEATSAWYQLPPRTPDRPLVTVAAAGAIWYYEEDGSFNYGQSLKLQWGVHRPDGSYQALGQVQPIDIFQQKAWRNLRFPLSWAPPEANVVRIVADDPNLSEDQWFAFTPPRVPVLQTAGEYLGSQTPVLMDIATASNFPCQRPASQHLGVAELPEYRILPNFKQVVASSNQWQSAEDGGPFLFIQALLRTATIPTYLRGDWYRDWGSIERYLRVVPADEAPNAAIEEGTTRVFGWSRGGPIRALP
;
A
#
# COMPACT_ATOMS: atom_id res chain seq x y z
N MET A 1 50.21 16.99 23.80
CA MET A 1 49.07 17.91 24.06
C MET A 1 48.63 18.55 22.74
N PRO A 2 47.48 18.17 22.16
CA PRO A 2 46.84 18.90 21.04
C PRO A 2 45.66 19.80 21.50
N ALA A 3 45.63 20.21 22.78
CA ALA A 3 44.44 20.79 23.41
C ALA A 3 43.89 22.09 22.78
N PRO A 4 44.71 23.09 22.38
CA PRO A 4 44.18 24.32 21.78
C PRO A 4 43.74 24.12 20.32
N THR A 5 44.47 23.34 19.53
CA THR A 5 44.16 23.08 18.12
C THR A 5 42.88 22.25 17.95
N ALA A 6 42.72 21.17 18.72
CA ALA A 6 41.48 20.37 18.67
C ALA A 6 40.24 21.16 19.11
N ARG A 7 40.40 22.07 20.09
CA ARG A 7 39.31 22.95 20.56
C ARG A 7 38.89 23.93 19.49
N LEU A 8 39.86 24.57 18.83
CA LEU A 8 39.60 25.51 17.75
C LEU A 8 38.93 24.81 16.55
N VAL A 9 39.44 23.65 16.13
CA VAL A 9 38.86 22.87 15.02
C VAL A 9 37.42 22.44 15.34
N ALA A 10 37.14 21.93 16.55
CA ALA A 10 35.79 21.52 16.93
C ALA A 10 34.78 22.69 16.85
N PHE A 11 35.21 23.90 17.19
CA PHE A 11 34.36 25.10 17.11
C PHE A 11 34.23 25.62 15.67
N VAL A 12 35.34 25.87 14.97
CA VAL A 12 35.36 26.48 13.63
C VAL A 12 34.74 25.55 12.60
N ALA A 13 35.17 24.28 12.55
CA ALA A 13 34.57 23.30 11.63
C ALA A 13 33.10 23.04 11.97
N GLY A 14 32.73 23.04 13.26
CA GLY A 14 31.34 22.93 13.66
C GLY A 14 30.49 24.11 13.17
N LEU A 15 30.96 25.35 13.34
CA LEU A 15 30.24 26.55 12.91
C LEU A 15 30.10 26.62 11.39
N LEU A 16 31.19 26.35 10.67
CA LEU A 16 31.18 26.25 9.21
C LEU A 16 30.23 25.15 8.74
N GLY A 17 30.25 23.98 9.37
CA GLY A 17 29.33 22.88 9.07
C GLY A 17 27.86 23.29 9.23
N ILE A 18 27.53 24.00 10.32
CA ILE A 18 26.16 24.52 10.55
C ILE A 18 25.75 25.46 9.41
N VAL A 19 26.57 26.46 9.10
CA VAL A 19 26.25 27.48 8.09
C VAL A 19 26.13 26.84 6.70
N LEU A 20 27.11 26.03 6.30
CA LEU A 20 27.12 25.37 4.99
C LEU A 20 25.91 24.44 4.83
N CYS A 21 25.61 23.62 5.82
CA CYS A 21 24.44 22.75 5.78
C CYS A 21 23.12 23.54 5.74
N ALA A 22 22.99 24.63 6.51
CA ALA A 22 21.79 25.45 6.54
C ALA A 22 21.54 26.22 5.25
N LEU A 23 22.59 26.54 4.47
CA LEU A 23 22.47 27.20 3.18
C LEU A 23 22.03 26.26 2.05
N THR A 24 22.32 24.96 2.15
CA THR A 24 21.95 23.92 1.15
C THR A 24 20.53 24.07 0.56
N PRO A 25 19.45 24.23 1.35
CA PRO A 25 18.08 24.37 0.82
C PRO A 25 17.84 25.59 -0.08
N LEU A 26 18.69 26.62 0.02
CA LEU A 26 18.53 27.91 -0.66
C LEU A 26 19.40 28.03 -1.91
N LEU A 27 20.40 27.17 -2.07
CA LEU A 27 21.33 27.21 -3.18
C LEU A 27 20.64 26.90 -4.52
N PRO A 28 21.16 27.45 -5.63
CA PRO A 28 20.55 27.25 -6.94
C PRO A 28 20.64 25.80 -7.41
N VAL A 29 19.58 25.38 -8.11
CA VAL A 29 19.47 24.09 -8.79
C VAL A 29 19.23 24.31 -10.29
N THR A 30 19.52 23.30 -11.09
CA THR A 30 19.15 23.26 -12.50
C THR A 30 17.84 22.48 -12.60
N GLN A 31 16.78 23.11 -13.06
CA GLN A 31 15.49 22.47 -13.32
C GLN A 31 15.39 22.15 -14.82
N THR A 32 14.98 20.93 -15.14
CA THR A 32 14.64 20.55 -16.51
C THR A 32 13.22 21.05 -16.84
N THR A 33 13.05 21.74 -17.96
CA THR A 33 11.75 22.25 -18.44
C THR A 33 11.23 21.38 -19.57
N ALA A 34 9.92 21.24 -19.69
CA ALA A 34 9.29 20.50 -20.77
C ALA A 34 8.16 21.34 -21.39
N THR A 35 8.20 21.49 -22.71
CA THR A 35 7.18 22.22 -23.48
C THR A 35 6.62 21.31 -24.56
N ILE A 36 5.31 21.37 -24.78
CA ILE A 36 4.62 20.67 -25.85
C ILE A 36 4.08 21.72 -26.82
N PRO A 37 4.69 21.88 -28.01
CA PRO A 37 4.12 22.70 -29.08
C PRO A 37 2.99 21.94 -29.79
N TRP A 38 2.05 22.66 -30.37
CA TRP A 38 1.06 22.10 -31.29
C TRP A 38 0.69 23.17 -32.32
N PRO A 39 0.46 22.85 -33.61
CA PRO A 39 0.58 21.52 -34.24
C PRO A 39 2.01 20.97 -34.31
N GLN A 40 2.17 19.65 -34.45
CA GLN A 40 3.48 18.98 -34.57
C GLN A 40 3.66 18.23 -35.89
N ALA A 41 2.59 17.63 -36.39
CA ALA A 41 2.55 16.84 -37.61
C ALA A 41 1.19 17.02 -38.30
N VAL A 42 1.03 16.36 -39.45
CA VAL A 42 -0.24 16.24 -40.16
C VAL A 42 -0.60 14.76 -40.32
N ASP A 43 -1.89 14.48 -40.37
CA ASP A 43 -2.44 13.16 -40.67
C ASP A 43 -2.26 12.78 -42.16
N ASP A 44 -2.75 11.60 -42.53
CA ASP A 44 -2.68 11.07 -43.90
C ASP A 44 -3.43 11.94 -44.93
N ASP A 45 -4.44 12.70 -44.49
CA ASP A 45 -5.24 13.59 -45.33
C ASP A 45 -4.66 15.03 -45.40
N GLY A 46 -3.60 15.31 -44.63
CA GLY A 46 -2.88 16.58 -44.60
C GLY A 46 -3.41 17.60 -43.58
N PHE A 47 -4.28 17.18 -42.66
CA PHE A 47 -4.82 17.99 -41.57
C PHE A 47 -3.98 17.88 -40.31
N VAL A 48 -4.12 18.83 -39.38
CA VAL A 48 -3.40 18.82 -38.11
C VAL A 48 -3.76 17.59 -37.27
N GLU A 49 -2.73 16.86 -36.84
CA GLU A 49 -2.91 15.64 -36.06
C GLU A 49 -3.21 15.94 -34.58
N ASP A 50 -4.01 15.06 -33.96
CA ASP A 50 -4.23 15.03 -32.51
C ASP A 50 -2.98 14.54 -31.78
N ILE A 51 -2.82 14.91 -30.51
CA ILE A 51 -1.70 14.45 -29.70
C ILE A 51 -2.12 14.00 -28.30
N THR A 52 -1.53 12.91 -27.84
CA THR A 52 -1.70 12.37 -26.49
C THR A 52 -0.53 12.80 -25.59
N ALA A 53 -0.84 13.46 -24.47
CA ALA A 53 0.15 13.94 -23.48
C ALA A 53 -0.44 13.94 -22.06
N PRO A 54 -0.55 12.77 -21.40
CA PRO A 54 -1.15 12.65 -20.07
C PRO A 54 -0.27 13.29 -18.99
N LEU A 55 -0.60 14.51 -18.56
CA LEU A 55 0.17 15.20 -17.52
C LEU A 55 -0.08 14.59 -16.14
N VAL A 56 0.98 14.20 -15.45
CA VAL A 56 0.92 13.58 -14.10
C VAL A 56 0.36 14.56 -13.06
N SER A 57 0.66 15.85 -13.20
CA SER A 57 0.17 16.91 -12.30
C SER A 57 -1.25 17.40 -12.63
N GLY A 58 -1.86 16.86 -13.69
CA GLY A 58 -3.18 17.25 -14.19
C GLY A 58 -3.16 18.55 -14.97
N ALA A 59 -2.99 19.68 -14.27
CA ALA A 59 -2.94 21.00 -14.89
C ALA A 59 -1.51 21.39 -15.29
N PRO A 60 -1.30 21.98 -16.47
CA PRO A 60 0.00 22.51 -16.86
C PRO A 60 0.37 23.75 -16.02
N ARG A 61 1.63 24.15 -16.12
CA ARG A 61 2.08 25.43 -15.55
C ARG A 61 1.49 26.61 -16.31
N SER A 62 1.51 26.54 -17.63
CA SER A 62 0.86 27.49 -18.53
C SER A 62 0.37 26.79 -19.80
N LEU A 63 -0.74 27.26 -20.32
CA LEU A 63 -1.34 26.88 -21.59
C LEU A 63 -1.61 28.18 -22.37
N SER A 64 -1.10 28.28 -23.60
CA SER A 64 -1.49 29.33 -24.53
C SER A 64 -1.90 28.70 -25.86
N LEU A 65 -3.11 29.03 -26.33
CA LEU A 65 -3.62 28.59 -27.62
C LEU A 65 -4.09 29.81 -28.41
N THR A 66 -3.80 29.82 -29.70
CA THR A 66 -4.26 30.80 -30.67
C THR A 66 -4.85 30.05 -31.85
N ILE A 67 -6.15 30.22 -32.08
CA ILE A 67 -6.90 29.55 -33.13
C ILE A 67 -7.47 30.63 -34.06
N PRO A 68 -7.05 30.68 -35.34
CA PRO A 68 -7.61 31.64 -36.29
C PRO A 68 -9.11 31.41 -36.47
N CYS A 69 -9.91 32.49 -36.42
CA CYS A 69 -11.37 32.37 -36.50
C CYS A 69 -11.85 31.85 -37.86
N ARG A 70 -11.01 31.99 -38.90
CA ARG A 70 -11.24 31.35 -40.21
C ARG A 70 -11.18 29.82 -40.16
N ALA A 71 -10.35 29.23 -39.29
CA ALA A 71 -10.33 27.78 -39.08
C ALA A 71 -11.57 27.35 -38.30
N VAL A 72 -12.04 28.15 -37.35
CA VAL A 72 -13.32 27.88 -36.67
C VAL A 72 -14.49 27.90 -37.66
N ALA A 73 -14.45 28.81 -38.64
CA ALA A 73 -15.48 28.92 -39.67
C ALA A 73 -15.51 27.77 -40.68
N SER A 74 -14.49 26.89 -40.73
CA SER A 74 -14.51 25.69 -41.58
C SER A 74 -15.26 24.52 -40.95
N MET A 75 -15.70 24.65 -39.69
CA MET A 75 -16.47 23.61 -39.01
C MET A 75 -17.81 23.34 -39.74
N PRO A 76 -18.28 22.08 -39.79
CA PRO A 76 -19.59 21.72 -40.36
C PRO A 76 -20.75 22.46 -39.72
N ALA A 77 -21.87 22.63 -40.43
CA ALA A 77 -23.03 23.37 -39.95
C ALA A 77 -23.53 22.86 -38.58
N ASP A 78 -23.59 21.54 -38.41
CA ASP A 78 -24.00 20.85 -37.18
C ASP A 78 -23.04 21.04 -35.99
N GLY A 79 -21.90 21.71 -36.21
CA GLY A 79 -20.93 22.06 -35.18
C GLY A 79 -19.90 20.97 -34.90
N GLY A 80 -19.29 21.03 -33.71
CA GLY A 80 -18.28 20.07 -33.26
C GLY A 80 -17.32 20.64 -32.21
N VAL A 81 -16.27 19.87 -31.92
CA VAL A 81 -15.20 20.25 -30.99
C VAL A 81 -14.05 20.85 -31.78
N VAL A 82 -13.96 22.18 -31.76
CA VAL A 82 -12.86 22.93 -32.41
C VAL A 82 -11.52 22.57 -31.78
N LEU A 83 -11.49 22.44 -30.45
CA LEU A 83 -10.31 21.99 -29.71
C LEU A 83 -10.73 21.54 -28.32
N SER A 84 -10.11 20.46 -27.83
CA SER A 84 -10.24 20.01 -26.45
C SER A 84 -8.92 19.51 -25.87
N THR A 85 -8.76 19.59 -24.54
CA THR A 85 -7.57 19.07 -23.84
C THR A 85 -7.74 17.67 -23.27
N ILE A 86 -8.95 17.10 -23.43
CA ILE A 86 -9.37 15.75 -23.03
C ILE A 86 -10.34 15.25 -24.11
N PRO A 87 -10.30 13.98 -24.53
CA PRO A 87 -11.25 13.47 -25.51
C PRO A 87 -12.68 13.58 -25.02
N ALA A 88 -13.61 13.95 -25.91
CA ALA A 88 -15.03 14.10 -25.58
C ALA A 88 -15.67 12.80 -25.05
N GLY A 89 -15.15 11.64 -25.47
CA GLY A 89 -15.60 10.31 -25.03
C GLY A 89 -15.00 9.80 -23.72
N GLY A 90 -14.18 10.60 -23.02
CA GLY A 90 -13.62 10.28 -21.71
C GLY A 90 -14.62 10.50 -20.55
N ILE A 91 -14.39 9.84 -19.41
CA ILE A 91 -15.23 10.03 -18.21
C ILE A 91 -15.00 11.43 -17.63
N ASP A 92 -16.08 12.16 -17.33
CA ASP A 92 -16.05 13.52 -16.77
C ASP A 92 -15.18 14.51 -17.59
N ALA A 93 -15.15 14.36 -18.91
CA ALA A 93 -14.27 15.15 -19.78
C ALA A 93 -14.52 16.68 -19.64
N GLY A 94 -15.77 17.13 -19.79
CA GLY A 94 -16.14 18.56 -19.67
C GLY A 94 -15.85 19.17 -18.31
N ARG A 95 -16.01 18.38 -17.23
CA ARG A 95 -15.81 18.78 -15.83
C ARG A 95 -14.35 19.13 -15.52
N ASN A 96 -13.41 18.57 -16.26
CA ASN A 96 -11.98 18.68 -15.97
C ASN A 96 -11.17 19.40 -17.05
N GLY A 97 -11.55 19.26 -18.32
CA GLY A 97 -10.82 19.79 -19.46
C GLY A 97 -11.15 21.24 -19.84
N LEU A 98 -10.53 21.66 -20.93
CA LEU A 98 -10.90 22.83 -21.73
C LEU A 98 -11.60 22.31 -23.00
N PHE A 99 -12.73 22.91 -23.35
CA PHE A 99 -13.47 22.65 -24.58
C PHE A 99 -13.80 23.95 -25.30
N VAL A 100 -13.42 24.02 -26.57
CA VAL A 100 -13.91 25.00 -27.53
C VAL A 100 -14.93 24.29 -28.41
N ARG A 101 -16.19 24.68 -28.30
CA ARG A 101 -17.29 24.07 -29.06
C ARG A 101 -17.92 25.08 -29.98
N ALA A 102 -18.13 24.66 -31.21
CA ALA A 102 -18.97 25.37 -32.17
C ALA A 102 -20.30 24.63 -32.23
N ASN A 103 -21.39 25.32 -31.90
CA ASN A 103 -22.75 24.86 -32.13
C ASN A 103 -23.34 25.62 -33.32
N ASP A 104 -24.62 25.39 -33.65
CA ASP A 104 -25.30 26.06 -34.77
C ASP A 104 -25.26 27.60 -34.65
N ASP A 105 -25.47 28.14 -33.45
CA ASP A 105 -25.63 29.59 -33.23
C ASP A 105 -24.40 30.28 -32.62
N VAL A 106 -23.59 29.56 -31.84
CA VAL A 106 -22.53 30.14 -31.01
C VAL A 106 -21.27 29.29 -30.98
N VAL A 107 -20.13 29.97 -30.87
CA VAL A 107 -18.85 29.36 -30.49
C VAL A 107 -18.53 29.78 -29.06
N TYR A 108 -18.29 28.82 -28.17
CA TYR A 108 -17.96 29.11 -26.79
C TYR A 108 -16.75 28.34 -26.29
N VAL A 109 -16.06 28.95 -25.33
CA VAL A 109 -14.90 28.37 -24.65
C VAL A 109 -15.28 28.08 -23.21
N ALA A 110 -15.18 26.82 -22.81
CA ALA A 110 -15.49 26.37 -21.46
C ALA A 110 -14.28 25.71 -20.80
N PHE A 111 -14.02 26.08 -19.55
CA PHE A 111 -13.04 25.45 -18.68
C PHE A 111 -13.77 24.81 -17.50
N ARG A 112 -13.64 23.50 -17.31
CA ARG A 112 -14.23 22.79 -16.16
C ARG A 112 -15.72 23.12 -15.98
N ASP A 113 -16.50 22.92 -17.05
CA ASP A 113 -17.93 23.28 -17.18
C ASP A 113 -18.28 24.76 -16.93
N THR A 114 -17.30 25.67 -16.92
CA THR A 114 -17.52 27.10 -16.73
C THR A 114 -17.18 27.84 -18.02
N VAL A 115 -18.17 28.49 -18.63
CA VAL A 115 -17.98 29.25 -19.87
C VAL A 115 -17.16 30.52 -19.58
N ALA A 116 -16.05 30.69 -20.31
CA ALA A 116 -15.19 31.87 -20.23
C ALA A 116 -15.56 32.93 -21.26
N ALA A 117 -15.82 32.53 -22.51
CA ALA A 117 -16.14 33.44 -23.60
C ALA A 117 -17.16 32.80 -24.56
N VAL A 118 -18.02 33.63 -25.16
CA VAL A 118 -19.03 33.24 -26.15
C VAL A 118 -19.01 34.26 -27.28
N ALA A 119 -19.07 33.78 -28.52
CA ALA A 119 -19.23 34.59 -29.71
C ALA A 119 -20.37 34.04 -30.59
N PRO A 120 -21.20 34.89 -31.22
CA PRO A 120 -22.16 34.43 -32.23
C PRO A 120 -21.42 33.83 -33.41
N ARG A 121 -21.81 32.62 -33.83
CA ARG A 121 -21.12 31.89 -34.90
C ARG A 121 -21.17 32.65 -36.23
N ALA A 122 -22.30 33.27 -36.55
CA ALA A 122 -22.44 34.10 -37.73
C ALA A 122 -21.43 35.26 -37.80
N GLU A 123 -21.02 35.83 -36.66
CA GLU A 123 -20.00 36.89 -36.61
C GLU A 123 -18.58 36.33 -36.76
N VAL A 124 -18.32 35.14 -36.21
CA VAL A 124 -17.06 34.40 -36.40
C VAL A 124 -16.88 34.04 -37.88
N ASP A 125 -17.92 33.51 -38.51
CA ASP A 125 -17.91 33.08 -39.92
C ASP A 125 -17.83 34.26 -40.89
N ALA A 126 -18.43 35.40 -40.53
CA ALA A 126 -18.34 36.64 -41.30
C ALA A 126 -16.96 37.33 -41.21
N GLY A 127 -16.04 36.81 -40.40
CA GLY A 127 -14.70 37.37 -40.22
C GLY A 127 -14.63 38.59 -39.30
N ALA A 128 -15.63 38.80 -38.42
CA ALA A 128 -15.56 39.84 -37.39
C ALA A 128 -14.50 39.52 -36.32
N CYS A 129 -14.22 38.23 -36.11
CA CYS A 129 -13.12 37.75 -35.29
C CYS A 129 -11.87 37.48 -36.14
N SER A 130 -10.70 37.97 -35.72
CA SER A 130 -9.43 37.59 -36.32
C SER A 130 -8.89 36.26 -35.78
N GLU A 131 -8.88 36.12 -34.45
CA GLU A 131 -8.35 34.95 -33.77
C GLU A 131 -8.98 34.76 -32.39
N LEU A 132 -9.11 33.51 -31.98
CA LEU A 132 -9.46 33.10 -30.63
C LEU A 132 -8.18 32.86 -29.83
N ARG A 133 -7.93 33.71 -28.83
CA ARG A 133 -6.83 33.56 -27.88
C ARG A 133 -7.32 32.92 -26.60
N ILE A 134 -6.63 31.89 -26.14
CA ILE A 134 -6.95 31.17 -24.90
C ILE A 134 -5.67 31.12 -24.07
N TRP A 135 -5.78 31.48 -22.80
CA TRP A 135 -4.67 31.40 -21.85
C TRP A 135 -5.12 30.76 -20.55
N ALA A 136 -4.29 29.89 -19.98
CA ALA A 136 -4.48 29.35 -18.65
C ALA A 136 -3.13 29.17 -17.97
N ASP A 137 -2.76 30.12 -17.12
CA ASP A 137 -1.52 30.09 -16.35
C ASP A 137 -1.79 30.28 -14.84
N VAL A 138 -0.72 30.33 -14.05
CA VAL A 138 -0.80 30.48 -12.59
C VAL A 138 -1.33 31.85 -12.13
N ALA A 139 -1.49 32.83 -13.02
CA ALA A 139 -1.98 34.17 -12.74
C ALA A 139 -3.41 34.41 -13.25
N ALA A 140 -3.76 33.91 -14.44
CA ALA A 140 -5.08 34.08 -15.03
C ALA A 140 -5.49 32.91 -15.94
N VAL A 141 -6.80 32.68 -16.02
CA VAL A 141 -7.44 31.76 -16.97
C VAL A 141 -8.47 32.56 -17.76
N GLY A 142 -8.51 32.44 -19.08
CA GLY A 142 -9.45 33.21 -19.89
C GLY A 142 -9.38 32.90 -21.38
N ALA A 143 -10.30 33.51 -22.09
CA ALA A 143 -10.39 33.45 -23.54
C ALA A 143 -10.88 34.78 -24.12
N ASP A 144 -10.45 35.08 -25.35
CA ASP A 144 -10.77 36.33 -26.07
C ASP A 144 -10.97 36.05 -27.56
N PHE A 145 -12.17 36.34 -28.08
CA PHE A 145 -12.44 36.40 -29.51
C PHE A 145 -12.05 37.78 -30.04
N VAL A 146 -10.82 37.92 -30.51
CA VAL A 146 -10.25 39.22 -30.90
C VAL A 146 -11.04 39.81 -32.07
N GLY A 147 -11.70 40.94 -31.82
CA GLY A 147 -12.52 41.66 -32.80
C GLY A 147 -14.02 41.72 -32.48
N ILE A 148 -14.52 40.83 -31.62
CA ILE A 148 -15.93 40.80 -31.21
C ILE A 148 -16.10 41.45 -29.83
N PRO A 149 -16.77 42.62 -29.73
CA PRO A 149 -16.99 43.29 -28.44
C PRO A 149 -17.81 42.43 -27.48
N GLY A 150 -17.33 42.26 -26.25
CA GLY A 150 -18.01 41.49 -25.22
C GLY A 150 -17.79 39.98 -25.27
N ALA A 151 -17.03 39.48 -26.25
CA ALA A 151 -16.65 38.06 -26.38
C ALA A 151 -15.28 37.75 -25.71
N THR A 152 -15.02 38.37 -24.57
CA THR A 152 -13.82 38.16 -23.74
C THR A 152 -14.24 37.82 -22.32
N GLY A 153 -13.56 36.87 -21.68
CA GLY A 153 -13.78 36.63 -20.26
C GLY A 153 -12.61 35.98 -19.55
N THR A 154 -12.59 36.19 -18.23
CA THR A 154 -11.57 35.68 -17.32
C THR A 154 -12.22 34.93 -16.18
N LEU A 155 -11.59 33.82 -15.78
CA LEU A 155 -12.01 32.93 -14.71
C LEU A 155 -10.95 32.93 -13.61
N SER A 156 -11.31 32.33 -12.48
CA SER A 156 -10.40 32.13 -11.36
C SER A 156 -9.31 31.07 -11.68
N VAL A 157 -8.15 31.17 -11.03
CA VAL A 157 -6.96 30.34 -11.31
C VAL A 157 -7.16 28.85 -10.99
N ASP A 158 -8.13 28.51 -10.15
CA ASP A 158 -8.56 27.12 -9.87
C ASP A 158 -9.29 26.46 -11.04
N LYS A 159 -9.71 27.25 -12.04
CA LYS A 159 -10.33 26.77 -13.29
C LYS A 159 -9.33 26.34 -14.37
N ARG A 160 -8.03 26.27 -14.04
CA ARG A 160 -7.02 25.72 -14.96
C ARG A 160 -7.41 24.31 -15.43
N PRO A 161 -7.37 24.05 -16.74
CA PRO A 161 -7.83 22.78 -17.29
C PRO A 161 -6.84 21.67 -16.96
N GLN A 162 -7.35 20.45 -16.86
CA GLN A 162 -6.52 19.27 -16.99
C GLN A 162 -6.14 19.08 -18.46
N VAL A 163 -4.88 18.71 -18.70
CA VAL A 163 -4.36 18.40 -20.04
C VAL A 163 -3.98 16.92 -20.09
N ALA A 164 -4.67 16.19 -20.96
CA ALA A 164 -4.39 14.80 -21.29
C ALA A 164 -3.87 14.64 -22.73
N GLY A 165 -4.01 15.69 -23.54
CA GLY A 165 -3.63 15.78 -24.93
C GLY A 165 -4.18 17.07 -25.54
N VAL A 166 -4.14 17.16 -26.87
CA VAL A 166 -4.85 18.15 -27.67
C VAL A 166 -5.61 17.38 -28.74
N PHE A 167 -6.93 17.52 -28.76
CA PHE A 167 -7.83 16.80 -29.66
C PHE A 167 -8.74 17.78 -30.41
N THR A 168 -8.88 17.63 -31.72
CA THR A 168 -9.54 18.60 -32.59
C THR A 168 -10.33 17.92 -33.71
N ASP A 169 -11.51 18.46 -34.03
CA ASP A 169 -12.29 18.07 -35.22
C ASP A 169 -11.98 18.97 -36.45
N LEU A 170 -10.97 19.85 -36.35
CA LEU A 170 -10.59 20.78 -37.42
C LEU A 170 -9.83 20.09 -38.57
N GLU A 171 -10.42 20.11 -39.76
CA GLU A 171 -9.79 19.68 -41.01
C GLU A 171 -9.00 20.84 -41.66
N VAL A 172 -7.90 21.27 -41.03
CA VAL A 172 -7.03 22.34 -41.55
C VAL A 172 -5.54 21.96 -41.53
N GLY A 173 -4.74 22.50 -42.44
CA GLY A 173 -3.29 22.29 -42.48
C GLY A 173 -2.51 23.09 -41.43
N THR A 174 -1.23 22.77 -41.25
CA THR A 174 -0.34 23.44 -40.27
C THR A 174 -0.04 24.91 -40.59
N ASP A 175 -0.21 25.33 -41.85
CA ASP A 175 -0.03 26.71 -42.32
C ASP A 175 -1.23 27.61 -42.02
N ALA A 176 -2.31 27.07 -41.44
CA ALA A 176 -3.53 27.80 -41.11
C ALA A 176 -3.35 28.89 -40.04
N GLY A 177 -2.19 28.95 -39.36
CA GLY A 177 -1.90 29.92 -38.30
C GLY A 177 -2.27 29.46 -36.88
N LEU A 178 -2.52 28.17 -36.71
CA LEU A 178 -2.74 27.53 -35.41
C LEU A 178 -1.46 27.56 -34.58
N ALA A 179 -1.58 27.93 -33.30
CA ALA A 179 -0.46 27.87 -32.37
C ALA A 179 -0.91 27.45 -30.98
N GLY A 180 -0.30 26.40 -30.45
CA GLY A 180 -0.50 25.89 -29.10
C GLY A 180 0.83 25.68 -28.41
N ARG A 181 0.91 26.07 -27.13
CA ARG A 181 2.08 25.87 -26.28
C ARG A 181 1.63 25.48 -24.89
N ILE A 182 2.07 24.30 -24.45
CA ILE A 182 1.78 23.76 -23.12
C ILE A 182 3.10 23.62 -22.36
N GLU A 183 3.26 24.33 -21.25
CA GLU A 183 4.42 24.17 -20.38
C GLU A 183 4.07 23.22 -19.23
N VAL A 184 4.73 22.07 -19.21
CA VAL A 184 4.49 21.03 -18.20
C VAL A 184 5.10 21.46 -16.87
N ASP A 185 4.42 21.13 -15.76
CA ASP A 185 4.94 21.45 -14.43
C ASP A 185 5.99 20.43 -13.96
N THR A 186 7.24 20.67 -14.38
CA THR A 186 8.40 19.82 -14.04
C THR A 186 9.15 20.27 -12.79
N ARG A 187 8.52 21.01 -11.86
CA ARG A 187 9.20 21.68 -10.74
C ARG A 187 10.02 20.75 -9.82
N PHE A 188 9.68 19.47 -9.77
CA PHE A 188 10.38 18.48 -8.94
C PHE A 188 11.58 17.84 -9.67
N ILE A 189 11.72 18.04 -10.98
CA ILE A 189 12.83 17.51 -11.79
C ILE A 189 14.00 18.48 -11.71
N THR A 190 14.74 18.39 -10.61
CA THR A 190 15.90 19.24 -10.34
C THR A 190 17.18 18.43 -10.30
N SER A 191 18.31 19.10 -10.52
CA SER A 191 19.64 18.56 -10.22
C SER A 191 20.48 19.61 -9.46
N PRO A 192 21.30 19.18 -8.49
CA PRO A 192 22.13 20.11 -7.73
C PRO A 192 23.21 20.73 -8.63
N THR A 193 23.32 22.05 -8.63
CA THR A 193 24.42 22.75 -9.33
C THR A 193 25.77 22.42 -8.68
N PRO A 194 26.91 22.60 -9.38
CA PRO A 194 28.23 22.38 -8.80
C PRO A 194 28.45 23.13 -7.48
N LEU A 195 27.91 24.36 -7.35
CA LEU A 195 27.94 25.14 -6.11
C LEU A 195 27.21 24.41 -4.97
N LYS A 196 25.98 23.94 -5.21
CA LYS A 196 25.20 23.19 -4.21
C LYS A 196 25.95 21.92 -3.79
N THR A 197 26.48 21.16 -4.75
CA THR A 197 27.26 19.95 -4.49
C THR A 197 28.51 20.22 -3.65
N VAL A 198 29.31 21.24 -3.99
CA VAL A 198 30.51 21.61 -3.22
C VAL A 198 30.15 22.03 -1.79
N VAL A 199 29.11 22.86 -1.61
CA VAL A 199 28.67 23.28 -0.27
C VAL A 199 28.19 22.10 0.57
N MET A 200 27.43 21.17 -0.02
CA MET A 200 27.00 19.96 0.67
C MET A 200 28.19 19.10 1.12
N VAL A 201 29.14 18.83 0.22
CA VAL A 201 30.34 18.03 0.52
C VAL A 201 31.18 18.70 1.61
N LEU A 202 31.46 20.01 1.48
CA LEU A 202 32.22 20.75 2.48
C LEU A 202 31.49 20.81 3.83
N GLY A 203 30.16 20.98 3.83
CA GLY A 203 29.33 20.92 5.03
C GLY A 203 29.47 19.58 5.76
N VAL A 204 29.31 18.47 5.04
CA VAL A 204 29.49 17.11 5.61
C VAL A 204 30.90 16.90 6.15
N LEU A 205 31.94 17.29 5.40
CA LEU A 205 33.33 17.18 5.85
C LEU A 205 33.60 18.02 7.10
N CYS A 206 33.03 19.23 7.19
CA CYS A 206 33.13 20.08 8.37
C CYS A 206 32.46 19.45 9.60
N VAL A 207 31.27 18.85 9.43
CA VAL A 207 30.59 18.11 10.50
C VAL A 207 31.44 16.94 10.97
N LEU A 208 31.95 16.10 10.06
CA LEU A 208 32.82 14.97 10.39
C LEU A 208 34.09 15.43 11.13
N ALA A 209 34.75 16.47 10.62
CA ALA A 209 35.93 17.05 11.27
C ALA A 209 35.62 17.56 12.68
N SER A 210 34.45 18.19 12.88
CA SER A 210 34.02 18.67 14.20
C SER A 210 33.80 17.52 15.20
N ILE A 211 33.22 16.40 14.75
CA ILE A 211 32.99 15.20 15.58
C ILE A 211 34.32 14.51 15.91
N VAL A 212 35.22 14.41 14.94
CA VAL A 212 36.57 13.85 15.16
C VAL A 212 37.35 14.71 16.16
N ALA A 213 37.31 16.03 16.01
CA ALA A 213 37.93 16.97 16.94
C ALA A 213 37.31 16.85 18.36
N LEU A 214 35.99 16.72 18.46
CA LEU A 214 35.31 16.44 19.73
C LEU A 214 35.76 15.11 20.35
N ALA A 215 35.93 14.06 19.55
CA ALA A 215 36.44 12.77 20.01
C ALA A 215 37.89 12.85 20.51
N LEU A 216 38.74 13.69 19.90
CA LEU A 216 40.09 13.96 20.37
C LEU A 216 40.09 14.74 21.69
N LEU A 217 39.23 15.75 21.84
CA LEU A 217 39.02 16.46 23.11
C LEU A 217 38.52 15.52 24.21
N ASP A 218 37.69 14.54 23.85
CA ASP A 218 37.19 13.53 24.79
C ASP A 218 38.27 12.59 25.35
N ARG A 219 39.40 12.41 24.65
CA ARG A 219 40.51 11.56 25.11
C ARG A 219 41.17 12.09 26.37
N ALA A 220 41.16 13.41 26.59
CA ALA A 220 41.83 14.04 27.73
C ALA A 220 41.06 13.92 29.06
N GLY A 221 39.74 13.69 29.04
CA GLY A 221 38.89 13.75 30.24
C GLY A 221 37.82 12.65 30.38
N GLY A 222 37.68 11.77 29.39
CA GLY A 222 36.69 10.68 29.43
C GLY A 222 37.15 9.50 30.30
N ARG A 223 36.22 8.83 30.98
CA ARG A 223 36.50 7.55 31.64
C ARG A 223 36.86 6.52 30.56
N ARG A 224 37.98 5.81 30.75
CA ARG A 224 38.32 4.69 29.85
C ARG A 224 37.27 3.59 30.02
N PRO A 225 36.65 3.10 28.94
CA PRO A 225 35.79 1.93 29.05
C PRO A 225 36.64 0.74 29.53
N PRO A 226 36.06 -0.20 30.29
CA PRO A 226 36.77 -1.43 30.64
C PRO A 226 37.20 -2.16 29.36
N THR A 227 38.48 -2.56 29.29
CA THR A 227 39.16 -3.10 28.08
C THR A 227 38.76 -4.53 27.71
N ARG A 228 38.01 -5.25 28.57
CA ARG A 228 37.58 -6.62 28.27
C ARG A 228 36.28 -6.62 27.49
N TRP A 229 36.34 -7.03 26.22
CA TRP A 229 35.19 -7.61 25.53
C TRP A 229 34.68 -8.77 26.39
N ARG A 230 33.47 -8.62 26.92
CA ARG A 230 32.94 -9.57 27.90
C ARG A 230 32.61 -10.87 27.18
N ARG A 231 33.06 -12.01 27.73
CA ARG A 231 32.67 -13.33 27.22
C ARG A 231 31.16 -13.45 27.32
N VAL A 232 30.51 -13.70 26.18
CA VAL A 232 29.07 -13.95 26.09
C VAL A 232 28.81 -15.34 26.66
N GLY A 233 27.78 -15.49 27.51
CA GLY A 233 27.40 -16.79 28.04
C GLY A 233 26.72 -17.67 26.99
N LEU A 234 26.82 -18.99 27.13
CA LEU A 234 26.20 -19.96 26.21
C LEU A 234 24.71 -19.71 26.00
N SER A 235 23.96 -19.39 27.06
CA SER A 235 22.52 -19.11 26.96
C SER A 235 22.17 -17.92 26.08
N THR A 236 23.01 -16.87 26.09
CA THR A 236 22.80 -15.70 25.23
C THR A 236 23.12 -16.04 23.79
N TRP A 237 24.14 -16.86 23.55
CA TRP A 237 24.48 -17.33 22.20
C TRP A 237 23.38 -18.22 21.60
N LEU A 238 22.78 -19.10 22.41
CA LEU A 238 21.63 -19.91 21.99
C LEU A 238 20.39 -19.04 21.70
N ALA A 239 20.13 -18.00 22.50
CA ALA A 239 19.08 -17.04 22.21
C ALA A 239 19.37 -16.25 20.93
N ASP A 240 20.61 -15.81 20.70
CA ASP A 240 21.04 -15.17 19.46
C ASP A 240 20.78 -16.09 18.25
N ALA A 241 21.18 -17.36 18.32
CA ALA A 241 20.97 -18.33 17.26
C ALA A 241 19.46 -18.57 17.00
N GLY A 242 18.64 -18.69 18.05
CA GLY A 242 17.20 -18.86 17.92
C GLY A 242 16.51 -17.66 17.29
N VAL A 243 16.84 -16.44 17.71
CA VAL A 243 16.27 -15.20 17.15
C VAL A 243 16.70 -15.02 15.70
N VAL A 244 17.98 -15.16 15.39
CA VAL A 244 18.48 -15.04 14.01
C VAL A 244 17.88 -16.12 13.12
N GLY A 245 17.81 -17.38 13.60
CA GLY A 245 17.16 -18.46 12.86
C GLY A 245 15.70 -18.17 12.55
N ALA A 246 14.92 -17.72 13.55
CA ALA A 246 13.52 -17.35 13.36
C ALA A 246 13.36 -16.19 12.36
N LEU A 247 14.19 -15.15 12.44
CA LEU A 247 14.17 -14.02 11.51
C LEU A 247 14.52 -14.44 10.08
N LEU A 248 15.49 -15.35 9.90
CA LEU A 248 15.85 -15.85 8.56
C LEU A 248 14.76 -16.72 7.95
N VAL A 249 14.10 -17.56 8.76
CA VAL A 249 12.92 -18.32 8.30
C VAL A 249 11.80 -17.35 7.92
N TRP A 250 11.52 -16.37 8.77
CA TRP A 250 10.48 -15.35 8.51
C TRP A 250 10.77 -14.47 7.29
N HIS A 251 12.04 -14.18 6.99
CA HIS A 251 12.42 -13.46 5.78
C HIS A 251 11.95 -14.17 4.50
N VAL A 252 11.90 -15.51 4.53
CA VAL A 252 11.45 -16.32 3.40
C VAL A 252 9.94 -16.56 3.42
N VAL A 253 9.37 -17.01 4.55
CA VAL A 253 7.94 -17.42 4.60
C VAL A 253 7.00 -16.38 5.19
N GLY A 254 7.52 -15.32 5.79
CA GLY A 254 6.76 -14.32 6.53
C GLY A 254 5.98 -13.35 5.66
N ALA A 255 4.91 -12.80 6.22
CA ALA A 255 4.01 -11.85 5.56
C ALA A 255 4.75 -10.60 5.05
N GLN A 256 4.37 -10.13 3.88
CA GLN A 256 4.69 -8.78 3.41
C GLN A 256 3.83 -7.74 4.15
N SER A 257 4.26 -6.47 4.13
CA SER A 257 3.48 -5.37 4.70
C SER A 257 2.58 -4.71 3.66
N SER A 258 1.62 -3.88 4.10
CA SER A 258 0.64 -3.21 3.23
C SER A 258 1.25 -2.28 2.17
N ASP A 259 2.43 -1.71 2.46
CA ASP A 259 3.08 -0.70 1.61
C ASP A 259 4.31 -1.27 0.86
N ASP A 260 4.44 -2.60 0.77
CA ASP A 260 5.54 -3.22 0.02
C ASP A 260 5.44 -2.89 -1.46
N GLY A 261 4.26 -3.05 -2.05
CA GLY A 261 4.01 -2.65 -3.44
C GLY A 261 4.16 -1.15 -3.67
N TYR A 262 3.68 -0.33 -2.72
CA TYR A 262 3.81 1.12 -2.75
C TYR A 262 5.27 1.59 -2.88
N ASN A 263 6.13 1.17 -1.95
CA ASN A 263 7.53 1.58 -1.93
C ASN A 263 8.35 0.96 -3.07
N LEU A 264 7.97 -0.25 -3.51
CA LEU A 264 8.63 -0.91 -4.65
C LEU A 264 8.36 -0.14 -5.95
N THR A 265 7.11 0.23 -6.24
CA THR A 265 6.77 0.96 -7.48
C THR A 265 7.42 2.34 -7.51
N ILE A 266 7.36 3.09 -6.40
CA ILE A 266 8.02 4.40 -6.30
C ILE A 266 9.53 4.27 -6.53
N ALA A 267 10.17 3.26 -5.95
CA ALA A 267 11.60 3.02 -6.16
C ALA A 267 11.92 2.68 -7.63
N ARG A 268 11.10 1.85 -8.29
CA ARG A 268 11.30 1.41 -9.69
C ARG A 268 11.11 2.52 -10.72
N VAL A 269 10.11 3.40 -10.54
CA VAL A 269 9.80 4.47 -11.50
C VAL A 269 10.73 5.69 -11.33
N SER A 270 11.38 5.82 -10.17
CA SER A 270 12.15 7.02 -9.81
C SER A 270 13.30 7.40 -10.76
N SER A 271 13.95 6.43 -11.40
CA SER A 271 15.06 6.69 -12.34
C SER A 271 14.59 7.38 -13.61
N GLU A 272 13.43 7.00 -14.14
CA GLU A 272 12.86 7.57 -15.37
C GLU A 272 12.15 8.90 -15.10
N ALA A 273 11.50 9.02 -13.94
CA ALA A 273 10.86 10.26 -13.49
C ALA A 273 11.84 11.39 -13.17
N GLY A 274 13.10 11.05 -12.83
CA GLY A 274 14.14 12.00 -12.44
C GLY A 274 14.07 12.47 -10.98
N TYR A 275 13.08 12.01 -10.21
CA TYR A 275 12.93 12.27 -8.78
C TYR A 275 12.06 11.18 -8.13
N LEU A 276 11.98 11.18 -6.80
CA LEU A 276 11.10 10.26 -6.06
C LEU A 276 9.67 10.79 -6.01
N THR A 277 8.96 10.55 -7.12
CA THR A 277 7.53 10.87 -7.28
C THR A 277 6.65 9.99 -6.39
N ASN A 278 5.61 10.58 -5.81
CA ASN A 278 4.50 9.79 -5.32
C ASN A 278 3.66 9.32 -6.52
N TYR A 279 3.86 8.07 -6.90
CA TYR A 279 3.27 7.50 -8.11
C TYR A 279 1.74 7.35 -8.03
N PHE A 280 1.19 7.16 -6.83
CA PHE A 280 -0.20 6.73 -6.63
C PHE A 280 -1.16 7.85 -6.23
N ARG A 281 -0.67 8.99 -5.75
CA ARG A 281 -1.49 10.09 -5.21
C ARG A 281 -0.72 11.42 -5.26
N TYR A 282 -1.41 12.52 -4.92
CA TYR A 282 -0.81 13.83 -4.69
C TYR A 282 -0.22 14.50 -5.93
N PHE A 283 -0.78 14.24 -7.12
CA PHE A 283 -0.45 14.97 -8.36
C PHE A 283 1.05 14.91 -8.71
N GLY A 284 1.70 13.76 -8.44
CA GLY A 284 3.14 13.59 -8.66
C GLY A 284 4.04 14.36 -7.69
N ALA A 285 3.52 14.83 -6.54
CA ALA A 285 4.36 15.51 -5.55
C ALA A 285 5.47 14.58 -5.02
N SER A 286 6.69 15.10 -4.91
CA SER A 286 7.84 14.32 -4.42
C SER A 286 7.65 13.79 -3.00
N GLU A 287 8.24 12.65 -2.62
CA GLU A 287 8.19 12.12 -1.24
C GLU A 287 9.05 12.89 -0.24
N ALA A 288 9.69 13.98 -0.66
CA ALA A 288 10.41 14.85 0.25
C ALA A 288 9.48 15.38 1.36
N PRO A 289 9.91 15.41 2.62
CA PRO A 289 11.29 15.26 3.11
C PRO A 289 11.75 13.83 3.45
N PHE A 290 10.97 12.79 3.13
CA PHE A 290 11.16 11.43 3.63
C PHE A 290 11.69 10.41 2.60
N ASP A 291 12.46 10.87 1.63
CA ASP A 291 12.72 10.13 0.38
C ASP A 291 14.08 9.40 0.33
N TRP A 292 14.95 9.57 1.34
CA TRP A 292 16.32 9.03 1.28
C TRP A 292 16.36 7.50 1.29
N TYR A 293 15.39 6.86 1.94
CA TYR A 293 15.32 5.41 2.00
C TYR A 293 14.83 4.81 0.68
N GLN A 294 13.83 5.42 0.05
CA GLN A 294 13.39 5.02 -1.29
C GLN A 294 14.52 5.21 -2.32
N SER A 295 15.41 6.21 -2.14
CA SER A 295 16.63 6.31 -2.98
C SER A 295 17.54 5.08 -2.83
N VAL A 296 17.66 4.52 -1.62
CA VAL A 296 18.41 3.27 -1.41
C VAL A 296 17.67 2.09 -2.03
N LEU A 297 16.36 2.02 -1.88
CA LEU A 297 15.54 0.97 -2.50
C LEU A 297 15.62 1.01 -4.04
N ALA A 298 15.66 2.19 -4.65
CA ALA A 298 15.84 2.33 -6.10
C ALA A 298 17.16 1.69 -6.59
N GLN A 299 18.24 1.86 -5.83
CA GLN A 299 19.53 1.22 -6.13
C GLN A 299 19.47 -0.31 -5.94
N LEU A 300 18.72 -0.81 -4.95
CA LEU A 300 18.50 -2.25 -4.78
C LEU A 300 17.64 -2.84 -5.91
N ALA A 301 16.60 -2.11 -6.32
CA ALA A 301 15.66 -2.52 -7.37
C ALA A 301 16.33 -2.61 -8.74
N ALA A 302 17.35 -1.79 -9.00
CA ALA A 302 18.18 -1.86 -10.20
C ALA A 302 18.99 -3.16 -10.31
N VAL A 303 19.26 -3.85 -9.19
CA VAL A 303 19.93 -5.17 -9.18
C VAL A 303 18.91 -6.29 -9.38
N SER A 304 17.84 -6.29 -8.57
CA SER A 304 16.75 -7.25 -8.67
C SER A 304 15.52 -6.69 -7.95
N THR A 305 14.33 -6.94 -8.47
CA THR A 305 13.06 -6.55 -7.86
C THR A 305 12.46 -7.65 -6.98
N ALA A 306 13.15 -8.79 -6.83
CA ALA A 306 12.66 -9.92 -6.04
C ALA A 306 12.43 -9.50 -4.56
N GLY A 307 11.27 -9.85 -4.00
CA GLY A 307 10.88 -9.45 -2.65
C GLY A 307 11.84 -9.93 -1.55
N VAL A 308 12.48 -11.09 -1.73
CA VAL A 308 13.50 -11.60 -0.79
C VAL A 308 14.81 -10.78 -0.81
N TRP A 309 15.12 -10.10 -1.91
CA TRP A 309 16.28 -9.20 -2.01
C TRP A 309 15.93 -7.81 -1.48
N MET A 310 14.81 -7.24 -1.93
CA MET A 310 14.39 -5.89 -1.58
C MET A 310 14.20 -5.71 -0.06
N ARG A 311 13.76 -6.77 0.65
CA ARG A 311 13.53 -6.75 2.12
C ARG A 311 14.79 -7.00 2.95
N LEU A 312 15.96 -7.23 2.34
CA LEU A 312 17.21 -7.50 3.06
C LEU A 312 17.58 -6.41 4.09
N PRO A 313 17.42 -5.08 3.81
CA PRO A 313 17.70 -4.05 4.81
C PRO A 313 16.85 -4.18 6.08
N ALA A 314 15.58 -4.60 5.97
CA ALA A 314 14.69 -4.79 7.11
C ALA A 314 15.18 -5.92 8.02
N THR A 315 15.57 -7.06 7.43
CA THR A 315 16.10 -8.21 8.18
C THR A 315 17.46 -7.92 8.81
N LEU A 316 18.35 -7.21 8.11
CA LEU A 316 19.62 -6.76 8.68
C LEU A 316 19.42 -5.80 9.85
N ALA A 317 18.45 -4.88 9.75
CA ALA A 317 18.07 -4.01 10.85
C ALA A 317 17.51 -4.81 12.05
N ALA A 318 16.75 -5.88 11.81
CA ALA A 318 16.26 -6.79 12.85
C ALA A 318 17.41 -7.46 13.62
N ILE A 319 18.33 -8.09 12.88
CA ILE A 319 19.51 -8.77 13.45
C ILE A 319 20.38 -7.77 14.21
N GLY A 320 20.64 -6.60 13.62
CA GLY A 320 21.38 -5.51 14.26
C GLY A 320 20.71 -5.05 15.56
N THR A 321 19.39 -4.88 15.56
CA THR A 321 18.61 -4.49 16.75
C THR A 321 18.75 -5.51 17.87
N TRP A 322 18.54 -6.80 17.57
CA TRP A 322 18.65 -7.86 18.57
C TRP A 322 20.07 -7.96 19.15
N LEU A 323 21.11 -7.92 18.31
CA LEU A 323 22.49 -7.99 18.79
C LEU A 323 22.87 -6.80 19.68
N VAL A 324 22.38 -5.59 19.39
CA VAL A 324 22.55 -4.44 20.28
C VAL A 324 21.80 -4.65 21.59
N ILE A 325 20.59 -5.22 21.56
CA ILE A 325 19.83 -5.52 22.77
C ILE A 325 20.57 -6.54 23.65
N SER A 326 20.92 -7.70 23.09
CA SER A 326 21.48 -8.83 23.83
C SER A 326 22.90 -8.55 24.36
N ARG A 327 23.71 -7.81 23.59
CA ARG A 327 25.14 -7.59 23.90
C ARG A 327 25.45 -6.24 24.53
N CYS A 328 24.62 -5.23 24.32
CA CYS A 328 24.88 -3.87 24.82
C CYS A 328 23.83 -3.41 25.83
N VAL A 329 22.54 -3.51 25.52
CA VAL A 329 21.46 -2.97 26.35
C VAL A 329 21.27 -3.78 27.64
N LEU A 330 21.07 -5.10 27.57
CA LEU A 330 20.85 -5.93 28.77
C LEU A 330 22.03 -5.86 29.75
N PRO A 331 23.31 -5.98 29.30
CA PRO A 331 24.45 -5.82 30.20
C PRO A 331 24.58 -4.41 30.81
N ARG A 332 24.10 -3.37 30.10
CA ARG A 332 24.09 -1.99 30.58
C ARG A 332 23.03 -1.77 31.66
N LEU A 333 21.88 -2.42 31.54
CA LEU A 333 20.77 -2.38 32.50
C LEU A 333 21.10 -3.14 33.78
N GLY A 334 21.92 -4.18 33.72
CA GLY A 334 22.48 -4.83 34.91
C GLY A 334 23.10 -6.19 34.61
N ARG A 335 24.25 -6.48 35.23
CA ARG A 335 24.95 -7.76 35.02
C ARG A 335 24.07 -8.96 35.36
N ARG A 336 23.32 -8.90 36.46
CA ARG A 336 22.42 -9.98 36.90
C ARG A 336 21.22 -10.18 35.97
N ILE A 337 20.86 -9.19 35.15
CA ILE A 337 19.81 -9.32 34.13
C ILE A 337 20.38 -10.10 32.95
N ALA A 338 21.53 -9.68 32.43
CA ALA A 338 22.19 -10.33 31.30
C ALA A 338 22.62 -11.78 31.61
N ASP A 339 23.03 -12.06 32.84
CA ASP A 339 23.42 -13.41 33.28
C ASP A 339 22.19 -14.32 33.59
N ASN A 340 20.97 -13.75 33.65
CA ASN A 340 19.75 -14.52 33.91
C ASN A 340 19.17 -15.08 32.61
N LYS A 341 19.26 -16.41 32.46
CA LYS A 341 18.78 -17.16 31.30
C LYS A 341 17.33 -16.78 30.94
N ILE A 342 16.40 -16.86 31.90
CA ILE A 342 14.97 -16.65 31.65
C ILE A 342 14.69 -15.21 31.20
N ALA A 343 15.40 -14.22 31.76
CA ALA A 343 15.26 -12.83 31.34
C ALA A 343 15.71 -12.61 29.89
N VAL A 344 16.82 -13.22 29.47
CA VAL A 344 17.32 -13.15 28.08
C VAL A 344 16.36 -13.84 27.12
N TRP A 345 15.90 -15.06 27.43
CA TRP A 345 14.93 -15.79 26.60
C TRP A 345 13.60 -15.06 26.50
N THR A 346 13.13 -14.43 27.59
CA THR A 346 11.89 -13.62 27.54
C THR A 346 12.08 -12.40 26.66
N GLY A 347 13.23 -11.72 26.75
CA GLY A 347 13.55 -10.60 25.87
C GLY A 347 13.60 -11.01 24.40
N ALA A 348 14.16 -12.18 24.10
CA ALA A 348 14.18 -12.76 22.75
C ALA A 348 12.77 -13.05 22.23
N ALA A 349 11.94 -13.73 23.02
CA ALA A 349 10.57 -14.08 22.62
C ALA A 349 9.68 -12.84 22.44
N VAL A 350 9.76 -11.85 23.35
CA VAL A 350 9.01 -10.60 23.22
C VAL A 350 9.51 -9.76 22.04
N PHE A 351 10.82 -9.76 21.76
CA PHE A 351 11.36 -9.11 20.57
C PHE A 351 10.79 -9.73 19.29
N LEU A 352 10.80 -11.06 19.18
CA LEU A 352 10.22 -11.75 18.02
C LEU A 352 8.71 -11.47 17.90
N ALA A 353 7.94 -11.67 18.96
CA ALA A 353 6.50 -11.41 18.97
C ALA A 353 6.14 -9.95 18.63
N ALA A 354 7.06 -9.01 18.86
CA ALA A 354 6.87 -7.61 18.49
C ALA A 354 7.41 -7.24 17.11
N TRP A 355 8.33 -8.03 16.56
CA TRP A 355 8.97 -7.76 15.27
C TRP A 355 8.20 -8.39 14.11
N LEU A 356 7.90 -9.69 14.21
CA LEU A 356 7.27 -10.48 13.15
C LEU A 356 5.96 -9.88 12.60
N PRO A 357 5.02 -9.37 13.42
CA PRO A 357 3.75 -8.84 12.92
C PRO A 357 3.83 -7.46 12.23
N PHE A 358 4.95 -6.75 12.34
CA PHE A 358 5.09 -5.36 11.84
C PHE A 358 6.25 -5.15 10.86
N ASN A 359 7.43 -5.70 11.15
CA ASN A 359 8.70 -5.23 10.60
C ASN A 359 9.33 -6.21 9.60
N ASN A 360 8.55 -6.65 8.60
CA ASN A 360 9.06 -7.58 7.56
C ASN A 360 9.11 -6.95 6.16
N GLY A 361 8.33 -5.91 5.90
CA GLY A 361 8.17 -5.30 4.58
C GLY A 361 9.20 -4.21 4.22
N LEU A 362 8.87 -3.40 3.21
CA LEU A 362 9.67 -2.26 2.74
C LEU A 362 9.33 -0.94 3.46
N ARG A 363 8.47 -0.99 4.47
CA ARG A 363 8.21 0.18 5.33
C ARG A 363 9.45 0.53 6.17
N PRO A 364 9.62 1.78 6.61
CA PRO A 364 10.83 2.21 7.31
C PRO A 364 10.89 1.85 8.81
N GLU A 365 9.83 1.33 9.43
CA GLU A 365 9.83 0.96 10.85
C GLU A 365 10.97 0.04 11.30
N PRO A 366 11.44 -0.97 10.52
CA PRO A 366 12.60 -1.77 10.86
C PRO A 366 13.85 -0.90 11.13
N LEU A 367 14.08 0.12 10.32
CA LEU A 367 15.20 1.04 10.45
C LEU A 367 14.97 2.04 11.60
N ILE A 368 13.74 2.50 11.84
CA ILE A 368 13.40 3.38 12.96
C ILE A 368 13.59 2.65 14.30
N ALA A 369 13.17 1.39 14.39
CA ALA A 369 13.33 0.55 15.58
C ALA A 369 14.82 0.34 15.91
N PHE A 370 15.62 0.03 14.89
CA PHE A 370 17.08 -0.06 14.99
C PHE A 370 17.71 1.27 15.42
N GLY A 371 17.37 2.36 14.72
CA GLY A 371 17.85 3.70 15.00
C GLY A 371 17.57 4.13 16.45
N THR A 372 16.35 3.90 16.93
CA THR A 372 15.94 4.24 18.30
C THR A 372 16.78 3.50 19.35
N VAL A 373 17.02 2.20 19.17
CA VAL A 373 17.87 1.41 20.09
C VAL A 373 19.34 1.83 20.00
N ALA A 374 19.83 2.13 18.79
CA ALA A 374 21.20 2.60 18.57
C ALA A 374 21.44 3.96 19.25
N VAL A 375 20.52 4.93 19.07
CA VAL A 375 20.56 6.23 19.74
C VAL A 375 20.52 6.06 21.26
N TRP A 376 19.63 5.21 21.79
CA TRP A 376 19.56 4.93 23.23
C TRP A 376 20.90 4.40 23.77
N MET A 377 21.53 3.45 23.08
CA MET A 377 22.80 2.89 23.50
C MET A 377 23.95 3.90 23.39
N LEU A 378 23.98 4.74 22.35
CA LEU A 378 24.96 5.81 22.20
C LEU A 378 24.84 6.86 23.31
N VAL A 379 23.61 7.25 23.68
CA VAL A 379 23.32 8.12 24.83
C VAL A 379 23.81 7.48 26.14
N GLU A 380 23.52 6.20 26.37
CA GLU A 380 24.02 5.50 27.55
C GLU A 380 25.55 5.39 27.60
N ARG A 381 26.21 5.24 26.44
CA ARG A 381 27.67 5.22 26.33
C ARG A 381 28.26 6.59 26.67
N THR A 382 27.64 7.68 26.21
CA THR A 382 28.01 9.05 26.56
C THR A 382 27.95 9.27 28.07
N ILE A 383 26.83 8.89 28.69
CA ILE A 383 26.60 9.05 30.14
C ILE A 383 27.60 8.19 30.95
N GLY A 384 27.78 6.93 30.56
CA GLY A 384 28.64 5.99 31.28
C GLY A 384 30.13 6.34 31.19
N THR A 385 30.61 6.73 30.00
CA THR A 385 32.03 7.05 29.76
C THR A 385 32.37 8.53 29.97
N ARG A 386 31.36 9.38 30.15
CA ARG A 386 31.49 10.85 30.21
C ARG A 386 32.16 11.44 28.97
N ARG A 387 31.95 10.86 27.78
CA ARG A 387 32.45 11.34 26.47
C ARG A 387 31.28 11.87 25.66
N LEU A 388 31.45 12.96 24.91
CA LEU A 388 30.39 13.63 24.15
C LEU A 388 30.29 13.19 22.69
N TRP A 389 31.36 12.70 22.06
CA TRP A 389 31.29 12.26 20.67
C TRP A 389 30.22 11.17 20.39
N PRO A 390 29.89 10.21 21.29
CA PRO A 390 28.83 9.26 21.00
C PRO A 390 27.46 9.94 20.99
N ALA A 391 27.27 11.03 21.74
CA ALA A 391 26.04 11.83 21.68
C ALA A 391 25.95 12.60 20.35
N ALA A 392 27.07 13.08 19.79
CA ALA A 392 27.08 13.68 18.46
C ALA A 392 26.66 12.66 17.39
N VAL A 393 27.21 11.45 17.43
CA VAL A 393 26.80 10.35 16.54
C VAL A 393 25.33 9.95 16.79
N ALA A 394 24.86 9.96 18.04
CA ALA A 394 23.46 9.70 18.36
C ALA A 394 22.53 10.74 17.70
N VAL A 395 22.92 12.01 17.67
CA VAL A 395 22.18 13.06 16.95
C VAL A 395 22.16 12.79 15.45
N VAL A 396 23.29 12.40 14.84
CA VAL A 396 23.33 12.03 13.41
C VAL A 396 22.36 10.88 13.11
N VAL A 397 22.43 9.79 13.88
CA VAL A 397 21.52 8.63 13.70
C VAL A 397 20.06 9.05 13.87
N ALA A 398 19.76 9.89 14.86
CA ALA A 398 18.40 10.41 15.05
C ALA A 398 17.92 11.26 13.86
N MET A 399 18.79 12.09 13.24
CA MET A 399 18.41 12.86 12.06
C MET A 399 18.07 11.95 10.87
N PHE A 400 18.89 10.92 10.61
CA PHE A 400 18.58 9.91 9.58
C PHE A 400 17.27 9.17 9.88
N SER A 401 16.98 8.87 11.16
CA SER A 401 15.74 8.21 11.55
C SER A 401 14.49 9.10 11.40
N ILE A 402 14.58 10.40 11.71
CA ILE A 402 13.46 11.34 11.56
C ILE A 402 13.10 11.55 10.09
N THR A 403 14.09 11.53 9.20
CA THR A 403 13.86 11.68 7.76
C THR A 403 13.46 10.38 7.07
N LEU A 404 13.20 9.29 7.80
CA LEU A 404 12.64 8.06 7.22
C LEU A 404 11.13 8.15 7.02
N ALA A 405 10.43 8.73 7.98
CA ALA A 405 8.98 8.90 8.01
C ALA A 405 8.60 9.83 9.17
N PRO A 406 7.39 10.40 9.21
CA PRO A 406 6.95 11.23 10.33
C PRO A 406 7.13 10.56 11.70
N GLN A 407 6.75 9.29 11.85
CA GLN A 407 6.91 8.51 13.09
C GLN A 407 8.37 8.22 13.48
N GLY A 408 9.34 8.55 12.62
CA GLY A 408 10.78 8.50 12.92
C GLY A 408 11.21 9.42 14.07
N LEU A 409 10.37 10.41 14.43
CA LEU A 409 10.52 11.28 15.59
C LEU A 409 10.71 10.53 16.93
N ILE A 410 10.31 9.25 17.02
CA ILE A 410 10.54 8.39 18.19
C ILE A 410 12.04 8.27 18.53
N ALA A 411 12.93 8.35 17.53
CA ALA A 411 14.37 8.30 17.73
C ALA A 411 14.92 9.50 18.54
N LEU A 412 14.15 10.58 18.70
CA LEU A 412 14.49 11.70 19.59
C LEU A 412 14.21 11.41 21.07
N ALA A 413 13.28 10.53 21.39
CA ALA A 413 12.91 10.20 22.77
C ALA A 413 14.13 9.84 23.67
N PRO A 414 15.08 8.96 23.26
CA PRO A 414 16.26 8.67 24.06
C PRO A 414 17.18 9.89 24.27
N LEU A 415 17.25 10.82 23.31
CA LEU A 415 18.03 12.06 23.45
C LEU A 415 17.38 13.01 24.45
N LEU A 416 16.05 13.20 24.36
CA LEU A 416 15.29 14.06 25.28
C LEU A 416 15.38 13.55 26.72
N VAL A 417 15.16 12.26 26.92
CA VAL A 417 15.20 11.62 28.24
C VAL A 417 16.63 11.60 28.82
N GLY A 418 17.65 11.50 27.96
CA GLY A 418 19.06 11.57 28.32
C GLY A 418 19.63 12.99 28.51
N ALA A 419 18.92 14.03 28.07
CA ALA A 419 19.45 15.40 27.92
C ALA A 419 20.03 15.97 29.23
N ARG A 420 19.36 15.76 30.36
CA ARG A 420 19.85 16.21 31.68
C ARG A 420 21.18 15.58 32.07
N ALA A 421 21.42 14.33 31.69
CA ALA A 421 22.69 13.67 31.98
C ALA A 421 23.79 14.13 31.02
N ILE A 422 23.46 14.38 29.75
CA ILE A 422 24.39 14.92 28.74
C ILE A 422 24.84 16.33 29.12
N THR A 423 23.91 17.22 29.48
CA THR A 423 24.22 18.59 29.94
C THR A 423 25.12 18.61 31.17
N ARG A 424 24.97 17.66 32.11
CA ARG A 424 25.93 17.48 33.21
C ARG A 424 27.33 17.12 32.72
N VAL A 425 27.46 16.25 31.72
CA VAL A 425 28.77 15.92 31.12
C VAL A 425 29.38 17.14 30.43
N ILE A 426 28.58 17.94 29.72
CA ILE A 426 29.01 19.21 29.11
C ILE A 426 29.50 20.19 30.19
N SER A 427 28.71 20.40 31.25
CA SER A 427 29.06 21.33 32.34
C SER A 427 30.37 20.96 33.03
N ALA A 428 30.61 19.67 33.26
CA ALA A 428 31.84 19.17 33.87
C ALA A 428 33.09 19.39 32.99
N ARG A 429 32.89 19.63 31.68
CA ARG A 429 33.95 19.85 30.69
C ARG A 429 34.16 21.33 30.36
N ARG A 430 33.32 22.23 30.89
CA ARG A 430 33.38 23.66 30.60
C ARG A 430 34.76 24.27 30.84
N ALA A 431 35.40 23.94 31.95
CA ALA A 431 36.72 24.49 32.30
C ALA A 431 37.85 23.99 31.38
N VAL A 432 37.73 22.77 30.82
CA VAL A 432 38.81 22.12 30.06
C VAL A 432 38.63 22.24 28.55
N ALA A 433 37.40 22.32 28.04
CA ALA A 433 37.12 22.38 26.60
C ALA A 433 36.37 23.64 26.18
N GLY A 434 35.73 24.36 27.12
CA GLY A 434 34.80 25.45 26.79
C GLY A 434 33.44 24.93 26.30
N VAL A 435 32.40 25.75 26.44
CA VAL A 435 31.03 25.38 26.01
C VAL A 435 30.92 25.36 24.48
N GLY A 436 31.51 26.34 23.79
CA GLY A 436 31.47 26.41 22.32
C GLY A 436 31.99 25.14 21.66
N ALA A 437 33.22 24.72 21.95
CA ALA A 437 33.82 23.53 21.34
C ALA A 437 33.15 22.19 21.72
N THR A 438 32.23 22.18 22.69
CA THR A 438 31.47 20.97 23.08
C THR A 438 30.05 20.96 22.53
N VAL A 439 29.41 22.13 22.38
CA VAL A 439 28.04 22.26 21.87
C VAL A 439 28.02 22.36 20.35
N THR A 440 28.96 23.10 19.74
CA THR A 440 28.94 23.34 18.29
C THR A 440 28.96 22.04 17.47
N PRO A 441 29.78 21.00 17.79
CA PRO A 441 29.72 19.72 17.06
C PRO A 441 28.38 18.98 17.19
N LEU A 442 27.64 19.16 18.30
CA LEU A 442 26.32 18.55 18.49
C LEU A 442 25.27 19.24 17.61
N VAL A 443 25.34 20.57 17.50
CA VAL A 443 24.46 21.35 16.62
C VAL A 443 24.80 21.11 15.15
N ALA A 444 26.09 21.01 14.82
CA ALA A 444 26.57 20.65 13.49
C ALA A 444 26.12 19.24 13.07
N ALA A 445 26.09 18.29 14.01
CA ALA A 445 25.51 16.96 13.76
C ALA A 445 24.00 17.03 13.43
N ALA A 446 23.25 17.92 14.09
CA ALA A 446 21.83 18.11 13.82
C ALA A 446 21.58 18.79 12.46
N SER A 447 22.43 19.76 12.06
CA SER A 447 22.27 20.47 10.78
C SER A 447 22.45 19.59 9.55
N LEU A 448 22.97 18.36 9.68
CA LEU A 448 23.03 17.39 8.58
C LEU A 448 21.66 17.06 7.99
N VAL A 449 20.57 17.23 8.76
CA VAL A 449 19.20 17.06 8.25
C VAL A 449 18.95 17.90 6.99
N PHE A 450 19.54 19.11 6.90
CA PHE A 450 19.39 19.97 5.73
C PHE A 450 20.08 19.39 4.49
N VAL A 451 21.20 18.68 4.66
CA VAL A 451 21.86 18.01 3.53
C VAL A 451 21.10 16.74 3.14
N ILE A 452 20.59 15.97 4.09
CA ILE A 452 19.84 14.73 3.82
C ILE A 452 18.55 15.04 3.02
N VAL A 453 17.76 16.00 3.51
CA VAL A 453 16.46 16.36 2.93
C VAL A 453 16.60 17.13 1.63
N PHE A 454 17.47 18.15 1.59
CA PHE A 454 17.56 19.07 0.45
C PHE A 454 18.73 18.72 -0.49
N ARG A 455 19.16 17.44 -0.54
CA ARG A 455 20.26 16.99 -1.41
C ARG A 455 19.98 17.28 -2.88
N ASP A 456 18.73 17.07 -3.26
CA ASP A 456 18.22 17.27 -4.61
C ASP A 456 17.21 18.43 -4.59
N GLN A 457 16.06 18.19 -3.95
CA GLN A 457 14.96 19.13 -3.79
C GLN A 457 15.36 20.43 -3.06
N THR A 458 14.60 21.49 -3.31
CA THR A 458 14.80 22.84 -2.74
C THR A 458 13.83 23.12 -1.59
N LEU A 459 14.01 24.22 -0.87
CA LEU A 459 13.03 24.62 0.15
C LEU A 459 11.62 24.82 -0.43
N ALA A 460 11.53 25.46 -1.59
CA ALA A 460 10.26 25.74 -2.25
C ALA A 460 9.55 24.46 -2.71
N THR A 461 10.28 23.48 -3.25
CA THR A 461 9.67 22.22 -3.71
C THR A 461 9.23 21.34 -2.54
N VAL A 462 10.02 21.26 -1.46
CA VAL A 462 9.60 20.55 -0.24
C VAL A 462 8.39 21.22 0.40
N ALA A 463 8.35 22.55 0.46
CA ALA A 463 7.20 23.28 0.99
C ALA A 463 5.92 23.02 0.17
N GLU A 464 6.03 22.97 -1.16
CA GLU A 464 4.89 22.64 -2.04
C GLU A 464 4.44 21.18 -1.84
N SER A 465 5.38 20.23 -1.79
CA SER A 465 5.06 18.82 -1.56
C SER A 465 4.33 18.61 -0.22
N VAL A 466 4.84 19.22 0.86
CA VAL A 466 4.19 19.16 2.17
C VAL A 466 2.80 19.79 2.11
N ARG A 467 2.64 20.97 1.48
CA ARG A 467 1.33 21.61 1.32
C ARG A 467 0.33 20.69 0.63
N ILE A 468 0.71 20.07 -0.49
CA ILE A 468 -0.18 19.17 -1.25
C ILE A 468 -0.61 17.99 -0.36
N LYS A 469 0.33 17.33 0.32
CA LYS A 469 0.01 16.19 1.20
C LYS A 469 -0.93 16.56 2.36
N TYR A 470 -0.84 17.78 2.89
CA TYR A 470 -1.76 18.25 3.94
C TYR A 470 -3.13 18.68 3.41
N VAL A 471 -3.19 19.28 2.21
CA VAL A 471 -4.45 19.74 1.61
C VAL A 471 -5.26 18.58 1.04
N VAL A 472 -4.59 17.61 0.41
CA VAL A 472 -5.23 16.43 -0.18
C VAL A 472 -5.52 15.39 0.92
N GLY A 473 -4.52 15.01 1.74
CA GLY A 473 -4.70 14.06 2.84
C GLY A 473 -5.15 12.67 2.39
N PRO A 474 -5.29 11.70 3.32
CA PRO A 474 -5.86 11.87 4.65
C PRO A 474 -4.84 12.24 5.74
N THR A 475 -5.20 13.23 6.58
CA THR A 475 -4.43 13.58 7.79
C THR A 475 -5.35 13.69 9.00
N LEU A 476 -4.91 13.17 10.14
CA LEU A 476 -5.65 13.20 11.39
C LEU A 476 -5.02 14.20 12.37
N PRO A 477 -5.83 15.04 13.03
CA PRO A 477 -5.33 16.01 14.00
C PRO A 477 -4.74 15.32 15.25
N TRP A 478 -3.92 16.07 15.98
CA TRP A 478 -3.19 15.60 17.16
C TRP A 478 -4.12 15.15 18.31
N TYR A 479 -5.27 15.80 18.48
CA TYR A 479 -6.23 15.46 19.56
C TYR A 479 -6.97 14.13 19.31
N GLN A 480 -6.88 13.56 18.11
CA GLN A 480 -7.46 12.25 17.75
C GLN A 480 -6.43 11.11 17.82
N GLU A 481 -5.32 11.25 18.55
CA GLU A 481 -4.30 10.18 18.69
C GLU A 481 -4.87 8.84 19.18
N PHE A 482 -5.94 8.86 19.99
CA PHE A 482 -6.56 7.64 20.48
C PHE A 482 -7.11 6.73 19.36
N LEU A 483 -7.43 7.28 18.17
CA LEU A 483 -7.85 6.49 17.01
C LEU A 483 -6.82 5.42 16.62
N ARG A 484 -5.52 5.66 16.85
CA ARG A 484 -4.48 4.66 16.62
C ARG A 484 -4.70 3.38 17.44
N TYR A 485 -5.09 3.55 18.70
CA TYR A 485 -5.35 2.45 19.61
C TYR A 485 -6.69 1.79 19.31
N TYR A 486 -7.67 2.57 18.86
CA TYR A 486 -8.93 2.04 18.33
C TYR A 486 -8.68 1.14 17.12
N PHE A 487 -7.97 1.61 16.08
CA PHE A 487 -7.63 0.83 14.88
C PHE A 487 -6.91 -0.49 15.18
N LEU A 488 -6.07 -0.52 16.22
CA LEU A 488 -5.40 -1.73 16.67
C LEU A 488 -6.37 -2.79 17.24
N THR A 489 -7.53 -2.38 17.73
CA THR A 489 -8.50 -3.24 18.43
C THR A 489 -9.85 -3.39 17.72
N VAL A 490 -9.97 -2.92 16.46
CA VAL A 490 -11.18 -3.07 15.63
C VAL A 490 -11.46 -4.56 15.36
N GLU A 491 -12.72 -4.95 15.48
CA GLU A 491 -13.22 -6.30 15.20
C GLU A 491 -13.06 -6.65 13.71
N ASP A 492 -12.80 -7.93 13.41
CA ASP A 492 -12.61 -8.47 12.05
C ASP A 492 -11.66 -7.68 11.13
N SER A 493 -10.70 -6.96 11.73
CA SER A 493 -9.69 -6.19 11.01
C SER A 493 -8.35 -6.92 10.99
N VAL A 494 -7.79 -7.07 9.79
CA VAL A 494 -6.42 -7.58 9.60
C VAL A 494 -5.37 -6.60 10.14
N ASP A 495 -5.69 -5.30 10.17
CA ASP A 495 -4.78 -4.29 10.70
C ASP A 495 -4.66 -4.31 12.21
N GLY A 496 -5.68 -4.83 12.89
CA GLY A 496 -5.76 -5.10 14.32
C GLY A 496 -5.77 -6.59 14.66
N SER A 497 -5.00 -7.42 13.95
CA SER A 497 -4.94 -8.87 14.18
C SER A 497 -4.43 -9.25 15.57
N LEU A 498 -4.67 -10.51 15.97
CA LEU A 498 -4.31 -11.01 17.31
C LEU A 498 -2.82 -10.83 17.66
N SER A 499 -1.93 -11.01 16.68
CA SER A 499 -0.47 -10.90 16.85
C SER A 499 -0.04 -9.45 17.07
N ARG A 500 -0.62 -8.52 16.29
CA ARG A 500 -0.41 -7.08 16.45
C ARG A 500 -0.90 -6.58 17.80
N ARG A 501 -2.10 -6.99 18.23
CA ARG A 501 -2.66 -6.67 19.55
C ARG A 501 -1.75 -7.14 20.67
N PHE A 502 -1.31 -8.40 20.62
CA PHE A 502 -0.46 -8.99 21.65
C PHE A 502 0.83 -8.20 21.86
N SER A 503 1.53 -7.85 20.78
CA SER A 503 2.78 -7.07 20.81
C SER A 503 2.62 -5.76 21.58
N VAL A 504 1.59 -4.96 21.24
CA VAL A 504 1.37 -3.64 21.84
C VAL A 504 0.86 -3.76 23.27
N LEU A 505 -0.05 -4.69 23.56
CA LEU A 505 -0.57 -4.91 24.91
C LEU A 505 0.53 -5.38 25.87
N ILE A 506 1.44 -6.26 25.42
CA ILE A 506 2.61 -6.68 26.21
C ILE A 506 3.60 -5.52 26.40
N LEU A 507 3.83 -4.69 25.38
CA LEU A 507 4.64 -3.48 25.51
C LEU A 507 4.08 -2.57 26.61
N LEU A 508 2.78 -2.29 26.59
CA LEU A 508 2.11 -1.44 27.58
C LEU A 508 2.13 -2.08 28.98
N LEU A 509 1.86 -3.38 29.09
CA LEU A 509 1.92 -4.12 30.35
C LEU A 509 3.33 -4.05 30.97
N CYS A 510 4.37 -4.30 30.17
CA CYS A 510 5.76 -4.20 30.62
C CYS A 510 6.12 -2.76 31.01
N LEU A 511 5.70 -1.76 30.24
CA LEU A 511 5.97 -0.36 30.52
C LEU A 511 5.34 0.09 31.84
N PHE A 512 4.02 -0.04 31.97
CA PHE A 512 3.30 0.42 33.17
C PHE A 512 3.65 -0.42 34.39
N GLY A 513 3.78 -1.73 34.22
CA GLY A 513 4.22 -2.63 35.29
C GLY A 513 5.59 -2.24 35.86
N LEU A 514 6.55 -1.90 34.99
CA LEU A 514 7.89 -1.50 35.41
C LEU A 514 7.91 -0.11 36.04
N ILE A 515 7.13 0.85 35.52
CA ILE A 515 6.93 2.17 36.14
C ILE A 515 6.36 2.03 37.56
N MET A 516 5.32 1.22 37.74
CA MET A 516 4.71 0.97 39.06
C MET A 516 5.72 0.38 40.06
N VAL A 517 6.53 -0.59 39.64
CA VAL A 517 7.58 -1.17 40.50
C VAL A 517 8.64 -0.14 40.86
N LEU A 518 9.08 0.68 39.91
CA LEU A 518 10.08 1.72 40.13
C LEU A 518 9.58 2.81 41.08
N LEU A 519 8.33 3.25 40.93
CA LEU A 519 7.71 4.23 41.82
C LEU A 519 7.50 3.66 43.23
N ARG A 520 6.99 2.42 43.34
CA ARG A 520 6.65 1.81 44.63
C ARG A 520 7.87 1.38 45.45
N ARG A 521 8.92 0.86 44.80
CA ARG A 521 10.11 0.29 45.49
C ARG A 521 11.37 1.14 45.35
N GLY A 522 11.37 2.19 44.54
CA GLY A 522 12.51 3.08 44.26
C GLY A 522 13.65 2.45 43.44
N LYS A 523 13.81 1.12 43.47
CA LYS A 523 14.82 0.37 42.71
C LYS A 523 14.40 -1.08 42.45
N VAL A 524 14.96 -1.68 41.40
CA VAL A 524 14.90 -3.12 41.14
C VAL A 524 16.26 -3.74 41.52
N PRO A 525 16.35 -4.55 42.59
CA PRO A 525 17.62 -5.14 43.01
C PRO A 525 18.30 -5.92 41.88
N GLY A 526 19.59 -5.69 41.64
CA GLY A 526 20.34 -6.33 40.55
C GLY A 526 20.22 -5.65 39.18
N ALA A 527 19.32 -4.68 39.03
CA ALA A 527 19.29 -3.74 37.92
C ALA A 527 19.93 -2.40 38.35
N VAL A 528 20.48 -1.67 37.39
CA VAL A 528 20.96 -0.30 37.58
C VAL A 528 19.78 0.64 37.35
N GLY A 529 19.39 1.41 38.37
CA GLY A 529 18.15 2.20 38.32
C GLY A 529 18.12 3.31 37.27
N ALA A 530 19.23 4.03 37.07
CA ALA A 530 19.22 5.20 36.19
C ALA A 530 19.01 4.89 34.69
N PRO A 531 19.69 3.90 34.08
CA PRO A 531 19.38 3.45 32.71
C PRO A 531 17.99 2.87 32.59
N LEU A 532 17.51 2.19 33.63
CA LEU A 532 16.18 1.60 33.65
C LEU A 532 15.09 2.68 33.56
N TRP A 533 15.21 3.77 34.32
CA TRP A 533 14.35 4.95 34.20
C TRP A 533 14.42 5.62 32.82
N ARG A 534 15.59 5.61 32.17
CA ARG A 534 15.72 6.17 30.82
C ARG A 534 15.14 5.26 29.75
N LEU A 535 15.20 3.94 29.92
CA LEU A 535 14.51 2.99 29.05
C LEU A 535 12.99 3.20 29.11
N THR A 536 12.41 3.19 30.31
CA THR A 536 10.97 3.44 30.48
C THR A 536 10.56 4.83 30.02
N GLY A 537 11.35 5.85 30.34
CA GLY A 537 11.14 7.21 29.87
C GLY A 537 11.20 7.34 28.34
N THR A 538 12.12 6.61 27.69
CA THR A 538 12.23 6.61 26.22
C THR A 538 10.96 6.05 25.57
N THR A 539 10.45 4.93 26.09
CA THR A 539 9.20 4.35 25.58
C THR A 539 8.01 5.28 25.83
N ALA A 540 7.87 5.84 27.02
CA ALA A 540 6.77 6.75 27.35
C ALA A 540 6.80 8.04 26.51
N VAL A 541 7.97 8.68 26.37
CA VAL A 541 8.12 9.87 25.52
C VAL A 541 7.92 9.52 24.06
N GLY A 542 8.38 8.35 23.60
CA GLY A 542 8.13 7.88 22.24
C GLY A 542 6.64 7.73 21.92
N LEU A 543 5.86 7.14 22.84
CA LEU A 543 4.40 7.03 22.69
C LEU A 543 3.71 8.40 22.67
N LEU A 544 4.17 9.37 23.48
CA LEU A 544 3.64 10.73 23.46
C LEU A 544 4.01 11.50 22.18
N LEU A 545 5.21 11.25 21.66
CA LEU A 545 5.69 11.90 20.46
C LEU A 545 4.91 11.44 19.20
N LEU A 546 4.36 10.22 19.19
CA LEU A 546 3.47 9.75 18.11
C LEU A 546 2.23 10.62 17.90
N THR A 547 1.76 11.36 18.92
CA THR A 547 0.64 12.30 18.83
C THR A 547 0.83 13.35 17.72
N LEU A 548 2.08 13.69 17.39
CA LEU A 548 2.43 14.69 16.39
C LEU A 548 2.42 14.16 14.94
N THR A 549 2.22 12.85 14.76
CA THR A 549 2.22 12.24 13.41
C THR A 549 0.89 12.51 12.68
N PRO A 550 0.93 12.87 11.39
CA PRO A 550 -0.28 13.18 10.62
C PRO A 550 -1.13 11.93 10.35
N THR A 551 -0.50 10.79 10.08
CA THR A 551 -1.18 9.49 9.90
C THR A 551 -1.07 8.63 11.14
N LYS A 552 -2.15 7.94 11.53
CA LYS A 552 -2.28 7.26 12.84
C LYS A 552 -2.50 5.75 12.74
N TRP A 553 -1.94 5.11 11.72
CA TRP A 553 -2.11 3.68 11.47
C TRP A 553 -1.50 2.80 12.58
N ALA A 554 -2.13 1.64 12.84
CA ALA A 554 -1.69 0.70 13.86
C ALA A 554 -0.31 0.08 13.56
N VAL A 555 0.04 -0.06 12.28
CA VAL A 555 1.33 -0.63 11.83
C VAL A 555 2.56 0.17 12.33
N GLN A 556 2.40 1.47 12.64
CA GLN A 556 3.49 2.32 13.12
C GLN A 556 4.02 1.92 14.51
N PHE A 557 3.30 1.08 15.28
CA PHE A 557 3.80 0.52 16.53
C PHE A 557 5.05 -0.36 16.35
N GLY A 558 5.34 -0.83 15.13
CA GLY A 558 6.55 -1.58 14.80
C GLY A 558 7.86 -0.89 15.20
N ALA A 559 7.87 0.46 15.27
CA ALA A 559 9.02 1.24 15.73
C ALA A 559 9.43 0.94 17.19
N PHE A 560 8.55 0.35 18.01
CA PHE A 560 8.83 0.00 19.40
C PHE A 560 9.36 -1.43 19.61
N ALA A 561 9.45 -2.26 18.57
CA ALA A 561 9.82 -3.68 18.71
C ALA A 561 11.15 -3.89 19.46
N GLY A 562 12.16 -3.04 19.18
CA GLY A 562 13.44 -3.08 19.89
C GLY A 562 13.34 -2.72 21.38
N LEU A 563 12.48 -1.76 21.73
CA LEU A 563 12.23 -1.37 23.12
C LEU A 563 11.39 -2.42 23.86
N ALA A 564 10.44 -3.06 23.17
CA ALA A 564 9.59 -4.12 23.72
C ALA A 564 10.44 -5.31 24.21
N GLY A 565 11.39 -5.79 23.40
CA GLY A 565 12.30 -6.87 23.79
C GLY A 565 13.13 -6.54 25.05
N ALA A 566 13.68 -5.32 25.11
CA ALA A 566 14.44 -4.87 26.28
C ALA A 566 13.57 -4.73 27.54
N LEU A 567 12.35 -4.16 27.41
CA LEU A 567 11.40 -4.01 28.51
C LEU A 567 10.87 -5.37 29.01
N GLY A 568 10.59 -6.30 28.10
CA GLY A 568 10.14 -7.65 28.43
C GLY A 568 11.15 -8.41 29.28
N ALA A 569 12.44 -8.34 28.91
CA ALA A 569 13.53 -8.95 29.69
C ALA A 569 13.61 -8.39 31.12
N VAL A 570 13.51 -7.06 31.27
CA VAL A 570 13.59 -6.43 32.61
C VAL A 570 12.34 -6.70 33.42
N THR A 571 11.16 -6.70 32.79
CA THR A 571 9.89 -6.99 33.46
C THR A 571 9.89 -8.40 34.03
N ALA A 572 10.27 -9.40 33.23
CA ALA A 572 10.40 -10.78 33.69
C ALA A 572 11.37 -10.92 34.87
N PHE A 573 12.51 -10.22 34.81
CA PHE A 573 13.49 -10.20 35.91
C PHE A 573 12.97 -9.52 37.18
N ALA A 574 12.28 -8.38 37.05
CA ALA A 574 11.75 -7.62 38.16
C ALA A 574 10.58 -8.36 38.84
N PHE A 575 9.63 -8.84 38.04
CA PHE A 575 8.43 -9.51 38.52
C PHE A 575 8.72 -10.87 39.14
N ALA A 576 9.75 -11.59 38.68
CA ALA A 576 10.22 -12.80 39.35
C ALA A 576 10.50 -12.56 40.84
N ARG A 577 11.21 -11.47 41.18
CA ARG A 577 11.50 -11.14 42.59
C ARG A 577 10.29 -10.61 43.33
N VAL A 578 9.48 -9.78 42.68
CA VAL A 578 8.25 -9.25 43.31
C VAL A 578 7.25 -10.36 43.62
N GLY A 579 7.12 -11.34 42.73
CA GLY A 579 6.25 -12.52 42.87
C GLY A 579 6.77 -13.54 43.89
N LEU A 580 8.09 -13.72 44.01
CA LEU A 580 8.68 -14.57 45.06
C LEU A 580 8.40 -14.03 46.48
N HIS A 581 8.31 -12.70 46.64
CA HIS A 581 7.94 -12.10 47.91
C HIS A 581 6.44 -12.22 48.23
N SER A 582 5.55 -12.40 47.24
CA SER A 582 4.10 -12.42 47.47
C SER A 582 3.36 -13.27 46.44
N ARG A 583 2.66 -14.31 46.92
CA ARG A 583 1.79 -15.18 46.10
C ARG A 583 0.70 -14.38 45.37
N ARG A 584 0.13 -13.38 46.03
CA ARG A 584 -0.89 -12.49 45.46
C ARG A 584 -0.36 -11.75 44.23
N ASN A 585 0.84 -11.16 44.31
CA ASN A 585 1.40 -10.43 43.18
C ASN A 585 1.73 -11.34 41.99
N LEU A 586 2.16 -12.58 42.26
CA LEU A 586 2.34 -13.59 41.22
C LEU A 586 1.00 -13.94 40.55
N ALA A 587 -0.07 -14.16 41.33
CA ALA A 587 -1.40 -14.44 40.80
C ALA A 587 -1.96 -13.27 39.97
N LEU A 588 -1.77 -12.03 40.41
CA LEU A 588 -2.17 -10.84 39.66
C LEU A 588 -1.41 -10.72 38.33
N TYR A 589 -0.11 -11.00 38.33
CA TYR A 589 0.69 -10.97 37.10
C TYR A 589 0.23 -12.03 36.10
N VAL A 590 -0.01 -13.26 36.55
CA VAL A 590 -0.54 -14.33 35.68
C VAL A 590 -1.92 -13.96 35.15
N THR A 591 -2.79 -13.41 36.01
CA THR A 591 -4.13 -12.94 35.60
C THR A 591 -4.07 -11.84 34.55
N ALA A 592 -3.16 -10.88 34.72
CA ALA A 592 -2.97 -9.81 33.73
C ALA A 592 -2.50 -10.36 32.37
N LEU A 593 -1.61 -11.35 32.35
CA LEU A 593 -1.18 -12.01 31.11
C LEU A 593 -2.32 -12.81 30.46
N LEU A 594 -3.12 -13.53 31.24
CA LEU A 594 -4.31 -14.26 30.75
C LEU A 594 -5.35 -13.30 30.17
N PHE A 595 -5.56 -12.14 30.80
CA PHE A 595 -6.46 -11.11 30.29
C PHE A 595 -5.94 -10.49 28.98
N VAL A 596 -4.63 -10.21 28.87
CA VAL A 596 -4.01 -9.76 27.62
C VAL A 596 -4.17 -10.82 26.51
N LEU A 597 -4.02 -12.11 26.83
CA LEU A 597 -4.27 -13.20 25.88
C LEU A 597 -5.73 -13.27 25.45
N ALA A 598 -6.68 -13.15 26.39
CA ALA A 598 -8.11 -13.11 26.09
C ALA A 598 -8.44 -11.98 25.10
N TRP A 599 -7.90 -10.79 25.35
CA TRP A 599 -8.11 -9.64 24.46
C TRP A 599 -7.44 -9.84 23.10
N SER A 600 -6.20 -10.32 23.07
CA SER A 600 -5.47 -10.54 21.81
C SER A 600 -6.18 -11.58 20.94
N THR A 601 -6.59 -12.71 21.54
CA THR A 601 -7.25 -13.83 20.83
C THR A 601 -8.72 -13.61 20.49
N SER A 602 -9.27 -12.42 20.73
CA SER A 602 -10.59 -12.02 20.22
C SER A 602 -10.53 -11.50 18.78
N GLY A 603 -9.33 -11.17 18.26
CA GLY A 603 -9.14 -10.80 16.85
C GLY A 603 -8.87 -12.00 15.96
N ILE A 604 -9.02 -11.80 14.64
CA ILE A 604 -8.62 -12.75 13.61
C ILE A 604 -7.10 -12.93 13.55
N ASN A 605 -6.65 -14.06 13.01
CA ASN A 605 -5.25 -14.35 12.66
C ASN A 605 -4.94 -13.93 11.21
N GLY A 606 -5.42 -12.74 10.83
CA GLY A 606 -5.27 -12.19 9.50
C GLY A 606 -3.94 -11.45 9.30
N TRP A 607 -3.42 -11.55 8.08
CA TRP A 607 -2.29 -10.85 7.50
C TRP A 607 -2.75 -10.07 6.25
N PHE A 608 -1.83 -9.37 5.59
CA PHE A 608 -2.18 -8.55 4.43
C PHE A 608 -2.33 -9.40 3.16
N TYR A 609 -3.46 -9.23 2.46
CA TYR A 609 -3.72 -9.76 1.11
C TYR A 609 -3.27 -11.23 0.92
N VAL A 610 -2.26 -11.50 0.09
CA VAL A 610 -1.78 -12.87 -0.22
C VAL A 610 -1.20 -13.62 0.98
N ALA A 611 -0.80 -12.92 2.04
CA ALA A 611 -0.19 -13.55 3.21
C ALA A 611 -1.21 -14.37 4.02
N ASN A 612 -2.51 -14.27 3.72
CA ASN A 612 -3.55 -15.08 4.34
C ASN A 612 -3.68 -16.50 3.77
N TYR A 613 -3.06 -16.80 2.63
CA TYR A 613 -3.34 -18.03 1.89
C TYR A 613 -2.87 -19.26 2.65
N GLY A 614 -3.80 -19.97 3.30
CA GLY A 614 -3.53 -21.15 4.13
C GLY A 614 -3.35 -20.91 5.62
N VAL A 615 -3.45 -19.65 6.07
CA VAL A 615 -3.32 -19.29 7.48
C VAL A 615 -4.56 -19.77 8.24
N PRO A 616 -4.42 -20.47 9.38
CA PRO A 616 -5.56 -20.82 10.22
C PRO A 616 -6.23 -19.57 10.81
N TRP A 617 -7.57 -19.51 10.80
CA TRP A 617 -8.37 -18.44 11.40
C TRP A 617 -8.05 -17.05 10.85
N PHE A 618 -7.78 -16.92 9.55
CA PHE A 618 -7.52 -15.63 8.92
C PHE A 618 -8.79 -14.78 8.73
N ASP A 619 -9.94 -15.44 8.67
CA ASP A 619 -11.29 -14.96 8.37
C ASP A 619 -12.20 -14.87 9.60
N LYS A 620 -11.86 -15.58 10.68
CA LYS A 620 -12.64 -15.66 11.93
C LYS A 620 -11.74 -15.74 13.14
N GLN A 621 -12.28 -15.43 14.32
CA GLN A 621 -11.54 -15.54 15.56
C GLN A 621 -11.15 -17.01 15.87
N PRO A 622 -10.03 -17.27 16.59
CA PRO A 622 -9.65 -18.62 16.98
C PRO A 622 -10.70 -19.33 17.83
N VAL A 623 -11.06 -20.54 17.41
CA VAL A 623 -12.02 -21.42 18.10
C VAL A 623 -11.43 -22.81 18.33
N ILE A 624 -11.77 -23.43 19.46
CA ILE A 624 -11.39 -24.81 19.81
C ILE A 624 -12.66 -25.55 20.26
N PHE A 625 -12.97 -26.68 19.62
CA PHE A 625 -14.19 -27.47 19.87
C PHE A 625 -15.49 -26.63 19.88
N GLY A 626 -15.58 -25.64 18.99
CA GLY A 626 -16.74 -24.73 18.89
C GLY A 626 -16.75 -23.57 19.89
N TYR A 627 -15.81 -23.50 20.83
CA TYR A 627 -15.71 -22.41 21.81
C TYR A 627 -14.63 -21.40 21.41
N PRO A 628 -14.91 -20.08 21.42
CA PRO A 628 -13.90 -19.06 21.21
C PRO A 628 -12.78 -19.13 22.24
N VAL A 629 -11.53 -19.07 21.78
CA VAL A 629 -10.33 -19.11 22.63
C VAL A 629 -10.28 -17.92 23.59
N THR A 630 -10.81 -16.76 23.16
CA THR A 630 -10.94 -15.57 24.01
C THR A 630 -11.75 -15.86 25.29
N THR A 631 -12.86 -16.58 25.19
CA THR A 631 -13.71 -16.96 26.33
C THR A 631 -12.97 -17.88 27.30
N ILE A 632 -12.19 -18.84 26.76
CA ILE A 632 -11.38 -19.75 27.59
C ILE A 632 -10.37 -18.95 28.41
N PHE A 633 -9.60 -18.06 27.76
CA PHE A 633 -8.63 -17.23 28.48
C PHE A 633 -9.29 -16.25 29.46
N LEU A 634 -10.47 -15.72 29.13
CA LEU A 634 -11.22 -14.83 30.01
C LEU A 634 -11.67 -15.56 31.28
N VAL A 635 -12.22 -16.76 31.16
CA VAL A 635 -12.60 -17.59 32.33
C VAL A 635 -11.36 -17.90 33.19
N LEU A 636 -10.23 -18.26 32.57
CA LEU A 636 -8.98 -18.47 33.31
C LEU A 636 -8.48 -17.20 34.01
N ALA A 637 -8.62 -16.04 33.37
CA ALA A 637 -8.28 -14.76 33.97
C ALA A 637 -9.19 -14.43 35.18
N ILE A 638 -10.51 -14.67 35.06
CA ILE A 638 -11.46 -14.49 36.16
C ILE A 638 -11.10 -15.40 37.34
N VAL A 639 -10.84 -16.69 37.08
CA VAL A 639 -10.41 -17.64 38.11
C VAL A 639 -9.09 -17.19 38.78
N GLY A 640 -8.11 -16.74 37.99
CA GLY A 640 -6.87 -16.18 38.49
C GLY A 640 -7.09 -14.92 39.37
N GLY A 641 -8.02 -14.06 38.97
CA GLY A 641 -8.43 -12.87 39.71
C GLY A 641 -9.11 -13.20 41.03
N LEU A 642 -10.03 -14.16 41.04
CA LEU A 642 -10.68 -14.66 42.25
C LEU A 642 -9.65 -15.29 43.21
N LEU A 643 -8.70 -16.07 42.69
CA LEU A 643 -7.60 -16.61 43.48
C LEU A 643 -6.72 -15.49 44.06
N ALA A 644 -6.41 -14.44 43.28
CA ALA A 644 -5.68 -13.28 43.77
C ALA A 644 -6.45 -12.52 44.85
N GLY A 645 -7.77 -12.38 44.72
CA GLY A 645 -8.66 -11.80 45.72
C GLY A 645 -8.72 -12.63 47.01
N TRP A 646 -8.85 -13.95 46.90
CA TRP A 646 -8.78 -14.86 48.05
C TRP A 646 -7.43 -14.77 48.77
N LEU A 647 -6.32 -14.79 48.01
CA LEU A 647 -4.98 -14.60 48.56
C LEU A 647 -4.81 -13.23 49.22
N HIS A 648 -5.56 -12.21 48.77
CA HIS A 648 -5.56 -10.89 49.38
C HIS A 648 -6.26 -10.91 50.75
N PHE A 649 -7.50 -11.38 50.83
CA PHE A 649 -8.27 -11.44 52.09
C PHE A 649 -7.65 -12.38 53.13
N ARG A 650 -6.98 -13.45 52.68
CA ARG A 650 -6.29 -14.37 53.58
C ARG A 650 -5.09 -13.73 54.31
N MET A 651 -4.52 -12.64 53.80
CA MET A 651 -3.32 -12.04 54.41
C MET A 651 -3.56 -11.58 55.85
N ASP A 652 -4.79 -11.18 56.19
CA ASP A 652 -5.14 -10.69 57.53
C ASP A 652 -5.15 -11.80 58.58
N TYR A 653 -5.40 -13.04 58.18
CA TYR A 653 -5.50 -14.21 59.08
C TYR A 653 -4.27 -15.12 59.05
N ALA A 654 -3.58 -15.24 57.91
CA ALA A 654 -2.42 -16.11 57.73
C ALA A 654 -1.07 -15.36 57.76
N GLY A 655 -1.10 -14.03 57.81
CA GLY A 655 0.07 -13.17 57.70
C GLY A 655 0.73 -13.19 56.32
N HIS A 656 1.88 -12.51 56.20
CA HIS A 656 2.64 -12.41 54.95
C HIS A 656 3.74 -13.49 54.88
N THR A 657 3.38 -14.72 54.54
CA THR A 657 4.38 -15.79 54.35
C THR A 657 5.02 -15.69 52.96
N GLN A 658 6.32 -15.40 52.93
CA GLN A 658 7.10 -15.42 51.68
C GLN A 658 7.15 -16.84 51.09
N VAL A 659 7.22 -16.93 49.77
CA VAL A 659 7.39 -18.21 49.10
C VAL A 659 8.85 -18.65 49.27
N ALA A 660 9.08 -19.90 49.67
CA ALA A 660 10.44 -20.44 49.78
C ALA A 660 11.17 -20.30 48.44
N ASP A 661 12.36 -19.69 48.44
CA ASP A 661 13.16 -19.43 47.24
C ASP A 661 13.90 -20.71 46.78
N THR A 662 13.11 -21.70 46.34
CA THR A 662 13.59 -22.94 45.73
C THR A 662 13.75 -22.75 44.22
N GLY A 663 14.55 -23.61 43.57
CA GLY A 663 14.71 -23.59 42.11
C GLY A 663 13.38 -23.63 41.35
N ARG A 664 12.41 -24.43 41.83
CA ARG A 664 11.06 -24.55 41.28
C ARG A 664 10.30 -23.22 41.33
N ASN A 665 10.23 -22.60 42.49
CA ASN A 665 9.44 -21.37 42.69
C ASN A 665 10.06 -20.18 41.94
N ARG A 666 11.40 -20.14 41.85
CA ARG A 666 12.11 -19.11 41.09
C ARG A 666 11.85 -19.21 39.59
N ALA A 667 11.80 -20.43 39.05
CA ALA A 667 11.41 -20.66 37.66
C ALA A 667 9.94 -20.25 37.43
N LEU A 668 9.01 -20.75 38.25
CA LEU A 668 7.56 -20.45 38.13
C LEU A 668 7.23 -18.95 38.18
N ALA A 669 7.95 -18.16 38.99
CA ALA A 669 7.70 -16.72 39.08
C ALA A 669 8.25 -15.92 37.89
N SER A 670 9.19 -16.49 37.11
CA SER A 670 9.90 -15.78 36.03
C SER A 670 9.49 -16.21 34.62
N THR A 671 8.89 -17.40 34.47
CA THR A 671 8.47 -17.97 33.18
C THR A 671 7.13 -17.49 32.59
N PRO A 672 6.17 -16.86 33.30
CA PRO A 672 4.84 -16.60 32.72
C PRO A 672 4.87 -15.81 31.40
N LEU A 673 5.62 -14.70 31.33
CA LEU A 673 5.74 -13.91 30.10
C LEU A 673 6.51 -14.65 28.99
N LEU A 674 7.52 -15.46 29.36
CA LEU A 674 8.24 -16.30 28.40
C LEU A 674 7.28 -17.31 27.74
N ILE A 675 6.43 -17.96 28.52
CA ILE A 675 5.48 -18.96 28.01
C ILE A 675 4.54 -18.32 26.99
N VAL A 676 3.88 -17.23 27.36
CA VAL A 676 2.89 -16.58 26.48
C VAL A 676 3.54 -15.97 25.23
N ALA A 677 4.72 -15.37 25.36
CA ALA A 677 5.45 -14.81 24.22
C ALA A 677 5.93 -15.92 23.27
N THR A 678 6.47 -17.03 23.79
CA THR A 678 6.88 -18.16 22.95
C THR A 678 5.69 -18.82 22.26
N ILE A 679 4.55 -18.98 22.94
CA ILE A 679 3.32 -19.49 22.31
C ILE A 679 2.91 -18.61 21.14
N MET A 680 2.94 -17.29 21.32
CA MET A 680 2.58 -16.36 20.24
C MET A 680 3.57 -16.43 19.06
N VAL A 681 4.88 -16.47 19.32
CA VAL A 681 5.91 -16.64 18.28
C VAL A 681 5.74 -17.96 17.52
N VAL A 682 5.44 -19.05 18.22
CA VAL A 682 5.18 -20.36 17.60
C VAL A 682 3.89 -20.35 16.79
N LEU A 683 2.85 -19.65 17.25
CA LEU A 683 1.60 -19.48 16.52
C LEU A 683 1.84 -18.74 15.19
N GLU A 684 2.53 -17.59 15.24
CA GLU A 684 2.83 -16.74 14.08
C GLU A 684 3.74 -17.45 13.06
N LEU A 685 4.87 -18.02 13.53
CA LEU A 685 5.79 -18.77 12.65
C LEU A 685 5.12 -20.04 12.12
N GLY A 686 4.44 -20.77 13.00
CA GLY A 686 3.77 -22.02 12.68
C GLY A 686 2.67 -21.83 11.66
N SER A 687 1.89 -20.75 11.74
CA SER A 687 0.83 -20.47 10.77
C SER A 687 1.38 -20.28 9.35
N MET A 688 2.48 -19.54 9.20
CA MET A 688 3.08 -19.28 7.89
C MET A 688 3.84 -20.47 7.33
N VAL A 689 4.58 -21.20 8.18
CA VAL A 689 5.26 -22.43 7.75
C VAL A 689 4.23 -23.49 7.35
N LYS A 690 3.16 -23.68 8.14
CA LYS A 690 2.06 -24.59 7.80
C LYS A 690 1.40 -24.19 6.48
N ALA A 691 1.08 -22.91 6.30
CA ALA A 691 0.47 -22.41 5.07
C ALA A 691 1.34 -22.70 3.83
N THR A 692 2.65 -22.41 3.94
CA THR A 692 3.63 -22.64 2.86
C THR A 692 3.77 -24.12 2.51
N VAL A 693 3.92 -24.99 3.51
CA VAL A 693 4.14 -26.43 3.29
C VAL A 693 2.85 -27.14 2.87
N GLY A 694 1.73 -26.83 3.54
CA GLY A 694 0.47 -27.55 3.36
C GLY A 694 -0.26 -27.25 2.06
N ARG A 695 -0.03 -26.09 1.43
CA ARG A 695 -0.66 -25.70 0.16
C ARG A 695 0.21 -26.00 -1.07
N TYR A 696 1.44 -26.48 -0.93
CA TYR A 696 2.31 -26.69 -2.08
C TYR A 696 1.71 -27.72 -3.07
N PRO A 697 1.66 -27.46 -4.39
CA PRO A 697 2.35 -26.40 -5.14
C PRO A 697 1.55 -25.10 -5.38
N VAL A 698 0.38 -24.93 -4.78
CA VAL A 698 -0.44 -23.71 -4.88
C VAL A 698 0.35 -22.49 -4.38
N TYR A 699 0.06 -21.32 -4.95
CA TYR A 699 0.75 -20.07 -4.61
C TYR A 699 0.73 -19.77 -3.11
N THR A 700 1.92 -19.48 -2.57
CA THR A 700 2.12 -18.86 -1.26
C THR A 700 3.29 -17.90 -1.34
N THR A 701 3.32 -16.86 -0.50
CA THR A 701 4.46 -15.94 -0.42
C THR A 701 5.78 -16.67 -0.14
N GLY A 702 5.74 -17.72 0.71
CA GLY A 702 6.91 -18.55 0.99
C GLY A 702 7.41 -19.33 -0.23
N ALA A 703 6.50 -19.94 -1.00
CA ALA A 703 6.86 -20.66 -2.23
C ALA A 703 7.45 -19.72 -3.29
N ALA A 704 6.87 -18.52 -3.47
CA ALA A 704 7.39 -17.52 -4.40
C ALA A 704 8.81 -17.06 -4.03
N ASN A 705 9.08 -16.80 -2.75
CA ASN A 705 10.43 -16.43 -2.30
C ASN A 705 11.43 -17.58 -2.45
N LEU A 706 11.01 -18.82 -2.19
CA LEU A 706 11.87 -19.99 -2.39
C LEU A 706 12.20 -20.20 -3.87
N ALA A 707 11.21 -20.06 -4.76
CA ALA A 707 11.40 -20.13 -6.20
C ALA A 707 12.41 -19.07 -6.68
N ALA A 708 12.25 -17.81 -6.24
CA ALA A 708 13.18 -16.73 -6.55
C ALA A 708 14.61 -16.98 -6.02
N LEU A 709 14.76 -17.60 -4.84
CA LEU A 709 16.08 -17.98 -4.32
C LEU A 709 16.71 -19.09 -5.17
N THR A 710 15.94 -20.11 -5.55
CA THR A 710 16.42 -21.22 -6.38
C THR A 710 16.75 -20.81 -7.81
N SER A 711 16.08 -19.79 -8.35
CA SER A 711 16.40 -19.21 -9.66
C SER A 711 17.58 -18.25 -9.63
N GLY A 712 18.24 -18.05 -8.47
CA GLY A 712 19.35 -17.12 -8.33
C GLY A 712 18.95 -15.65 -8.45
N LEU A 713 17.72 -15.31 -8.04
CA LEU A 713 17.11 -13.98 -8.15
C LEU A 713 16.98 -13.45 -9.59
N GLN A 714 17.05 -14.35 -10.57
CA GLN A 714 16.85 -14.04 -11.98
C GLN A 714 15.36 -13.86 -12.29
N GLY A 715 15.06 -13.09 -13.34
CA GLY A 715 13.70 -12.81 -13.81
C GLY A 715 12.95 -14.00 -14.44
N THR A 716 13.40 -15.24 -14.21
CA THR A 716 12.73 -16.46 -14.64
C THR A 716 11.68 -16.97 -13.65
N SER A 717 11.59 -16.38 -12.45
CA SER A 717 10.51 -16.61 -11.50
C SER A 717 9.82 -15.28 -11.17
N CYS A 718 8.56 -15.16 -11.54
CA CYS A 718 7.81 -13.90 -11.53
C CYS A 718 6.72 -13.84 -10.45
N GLY A 719 6.94 -14.59 -9.36
CA GLY A 719 6.06 -14.56 -8.21
C GLY A 719 4.65 -15.04 -8.57
N MET A 720 3.67 -14.15 -8.48
CA MET A 720 2.27 -14.51 -8.72
C MET A 720 1.92 -14.64 -10.20
N ALA A 721 2.69 -14.01 -11.10
CA ALA A 721 2.45 -14.07 -12.54
C ALA A 721 2.53 -15.51 -13.11
N ASP A 722 3.35 -16.37 -12.49
CA ASP A 722 3.54 -17.78 -12.90
C ASP A 722 2.37 -18.69 -12.45
N HIS A 723 1.55 -18.20 -11.51
CA HIS A 723 0.45 -18.96 -10.89
C HIS A 723 -0.93 -18.45 -11.28
N VAL A 724 -1.05 -17.19 -11.71
CA VAL A 724 -2.30 -16.67 -12.28
C VAL A 724 -2.43 -17.17 -13.71
N LEU A 725 -3.57 -17.78 -13.99
CA LEU A 725 -3.99 -18.22 -15.32
C LEU A 725 -4.95 -17.19 -15.88
N VAL A 726 -4.72 -16.80 -17.13
CA VAL A 726 -5.49 -15.80 -17.87
C VAL A 726 -6.15 -16.49 -19.05
N GLU A 727 -7.40 -16.09 -19.35
CA GLU A 727 -8.15 -16.47 -20.55
C GLU A 727 -8.14 -15.27 -21.53
N PRO A 728 -7.24 -15.23 -22.53
CA PRO A 728 -7.05 -14.03 -23.37
C PRO A 728 -8.21 -13.75 -24.34
N ASP A 729 -8.82 -14.82 -24.87
CA ASP A 729 -10.02 -14.81 -25.69
C ASP A 729 -11.02 -15.80 -25.09
N THR A 730 -12.10 -15.26 -24.52
CA THR A 730 -13.16 -16.03 -23.88
C THR A 730 -14.04 -16.79 -24.87
N ASN A 731 -14.03 -16.41 -26.14
CA ASN A 731 -14.88 -17.00 -27.16
C ASN A 731 -14.28 -18.29 -27.73
N ALA A 732 -12.95 -18.43 -27.72
CA ALA A 732 -12.25 -19.63 -28.19
C ALA A 732 -12.56 -20.90 -27.39
N GLY A 733 -12.99 -20.74 -26.13
CA GLY A 733 -13.32 -21.85 -25.24
C GLY A 733 -14.79 -22.30 -25.30
N MET A 734 -15.65 -21.58 -26.01
CA MET A 734 -17.10 -21.82 -26.02
C MET A 734 -17.41 -23.23 -26.50
N LEU A 735 -18.27 -23.94 -25.77
CA LEU A 735 -18.69 -25.28 -26.16
C LEU A 735 -19.81 -25.19 -27.19
N GLU A 736 -19.74 -26.05 -28.19
CA GLU A 736 -20.80 -26.23 -29.18
C GLU A 736 -21.80 -27.29 -28.69
N PRO A 737 -23.11 -27.11 -28.93
CA PRO A 737 -24.09 -28.15 -28.68
C PRO A 737 -23.84 -29.34 -29.60
N VAL A 738 -24.06 -30.56 -29.11
CA VAL A 738 -23.99 -31.76 -29.96
C VAL A 738 -25.03 -31.65 -31.08
N PRO A 739 -24.66 -31.84 -32.36
CA PRO A 739 -25.58 -31.74 -33.48
C PRO A 739 -26.78 -32.71 -33.38
N GLY A 740 -27.91 -32.33 -33.96
CA GLY A 740 -29.10 -33.19 -34.06
C GLY A 740 -30.01 -33.19 -32.82
N GLN A 741 -29.74 -32.34 -31.83
CA GLN A 741 -30.65 -32.10 -30.70
C GLN A 741 -31.81 -31.18 -31.11
N ARG A 742 -32.95 -31.34 -30.44
CA ARG A 742 -34.11 -30.44 -30.56
C ARG A 742 -34.03 -29.36 -29.50
N PHE A 743 -34.29 -28.12 -29.87
CA PHE A 743 -34.42 -26.99 -28.96
C PHE A 743 -35.53 -26.04 -29.45
N GLY A 744 -36.05 -25.21 -28.54
CA GLY A 744 -37.13 -24.27 -28.75
C GLY A 744 -36.68 -22.94 -29.36
N GLU A 745 -37.52 -21.91 -29.18
CA GLU A 745 -37.36 -20.60 -29.83
C GLU A 745 -36.10 -19.82 -29.40
N TYR A 746 -35.62 -20.02 -28.16
CA TYR A 746 -34.45 -19.32 -27.63
C TYR A 746 -33.13 -20.08 -27.83
N GLY A 747 -33.13 -21.11 -28.68
CA GLY A 747 -31.92 -21.84 -29.07
C GLY A 747 -31.42 -22.86 -28.04
N PRO A 748 -30.20 -23.40 -28.22
CA PRO A 748 -29.68 -24.55 -27.45
C PRO A 748 -29.46 -24.24 -25.96
N LEU A 749 -29.33 -22.98 -25.57
CA LEU A 749 -29.18 -22.59 -24.16
C LEU A 749 -30.48 -22.76 -23.37
N GLY A 750 -31.63 -22.47 -23.98
CA GLY A 750 -32.95 -22.64 -23.38
C GLY A 750 -33.46 -24.09 -23.42
N GLY A 751 -32.90 -24.95 -24.26
CA GLY A 751 -33.32 -26.34 -24.38
C GLY A 751 -34.68 -26.49 -25.07
N GLU A 752 -35.48 -27.48 -24.67
CA GLU A 752 -36.76 -27.80 -25.33
C GLU A 752 -37.93 -26.88 -24.92
N ASP A 753 -38.06 -26.58 -23.62
CA ASP A 753 -39.20 -25.84 -23.06
C ASP A 753 -38.75 -24.98 -21.85
N PRO A 754 -38.05 -23.85 -22.07
CA PRO A 754 -37.65 -22.96 -20.99
C PRO A 754 -38.87 -22.20 -20.43
N ILE A 755 -39.05 -22.25 -19.11
CA ILE A 755 -40.13 -21.57 -18.39
C ILE A 755 -39.53 -20.37 -17.64
N GLY A 756 -40.03 -19.15 -17.87
CA GLY A 756 -39.61 -17.95 -17.12
C GLY A 756 -38.15 -17.51 -17.33
N PHE A 757 -37.40 -18.18 -18.20
CA PHE A 757 -36.08 -17.73 -18.63
C PHE A 757 -36.20 -17.11 -20.02
N THR A 758 -35.81 -15.84 -20.16
CA THR A 758 -35.88 -15.11 -21.43
C THR A 758 -34.52 -14.52 -21.82
N PRO A 759 -34.27 -14.24 -23.12
CA PRO A 759 -33.00 -13.66 -23.56
C PRO A 759 -32.66 -12.28 -22.96
N ASN A 760 -33.67 -11.50 -22.60
CA ASN A 760 -33.54 -10.16 -22.02
C ASN A 760 -33.85 -10.13 -20.51
N GLY A 761 -34.00 -11.29 -19.85
CA GLY A 761 -34.27 -11.42 -18.42
C GLY A 761 -33.06 -11.16 -17.53
N VAL A 762 -32.27 -10.12 -17.83
CA VAL A 762 -31.15 -9.64 -17.02
C VAL A 762 -31.45 -8.21 -16.57
N SER A 763 -31.32 -7.92 -15.28
CA SER A 763 -31.50 -6.55 -14.77
C SER A 763 -30.47 -5.59 -15.37
N ASP A 764 -30.92 -4.37 -15.69
CA ASP A 764 -30.05 -3.27 -16.12
C ASP A 764 -29.12 -2.81 -14.99
N THR A 765 -29.51 -3.03 -13.74
CA THR A 765 -28.76 -2.62 -12.54
C THR A 765 -28.36 -3.85 -11.75
N LEU A 766 -27.05 -4.17 -11.75
CA LEU A 766 -26.49 -5.34 -11.07
C LEU A 766 -25.80 -5.00 -9.74
N GLU A 767 -26.24 -3.92 -9.09
CA GLU A 767 -25.67 -3.47 -7.82
C GLU A 767 -25.71 -4.57 -6.74
N PRO A 768 -24.62 -4.79 -5.99
CA PRO A 768 -24.64 -5.65 -4.82
C PRO A 768 -25.71 -5.19 -3.82
N ALA A 769 -26.45 -6.13 -3.23
CA ALA A 769 -27.50 -5.82 -2.26
C ALA A 769 -26.95 -5.13 -1.00
N GLU A 770 -25.72 -5.47 -0.60
CA GLU A 770 -25.00 -4.81 0.48
C GLU A 770 -23.71 -4.20 -0.06
N PRO A 771 -23.42 -2.93 0.26
CA PRO A 771 -22.17 -2.31 -0.14
C PRO A 771 -21.01 -2.88 0.69
N VAL A 772 -19.79 -2.73 0.17
CA VAL A 772 -18.59 -3.11 0.91
C VAL A 772 -18.38 -2.10 2.04
N ALA A 773 -18.54 -2.56 3.28
CA ALA A 773 -18.13 -1.82 4.46
C ALA A 773 -16.65 -2.10 4.76
N ALA A 774 -15.80 -1.11 4.53
CA ALA A 774 -14.40 -1.16 4.89
C ALA A 774 -14.23 -0.93 6.39
N ASN A 775 -13.35 -1.73 7.01
CA ASN A 775 -13.06 -1.59 8.43
C ASN A 775 -12.25 -0.30 8.66
N PRO A 776 -12.53 0.47 9.73
CA PRO A 776 -11.75 1.64 10.04
C PRO A 776 -10.30 1.26 10.36
N GLY A 777 -9.36 2.09 9.91
CA GLY A 777 -7.92 1.85 10.09
C GLY A 777 -7.24 1.13 8.94
N THR A 778 -7.97 0.74 7.87
CA THR A 778 -7.40 0.21 6.64
C THR A 778 -6.36 1.18 6.06
N VAL A 779 -5.13 0.70 5.92
CA VAL A 779 -4.05 1.47 5.31
C VAL A 779 -4.36 1.74 3.83
N ASN A 780 -4.02 2.93 3.33
CA ASN A 780 -4.29 3.38 1.96
C ASN A 780 -5.79 3.51 1.65
N SER A 781 -6.55 4.08 2.59
CA SER A 781 -7.93 4.51 2.41
C SER A 781 -8.06 5.96 2.88
N ASP A 782 -8.80 6.77 2.15
CA ASP A 782 -9.07 8.19 2.45
C ASP A 782 -10.46 8.43 3.06
N GLY A 783 -11.23 7.36 3.26
CA GLY A 783 -12.53 7.38 3.91
C GLY A 783 -12.49 8.13 5.26
N PRO A 784 -13.51 8.95 5.58
CA PRO A 784 -13.54 9.66 6.85
C PRO A 784 -13.57 8.70 8.04
N VAL A 785 -12.87 9.05 9.12
CA VAL A 785 -12.69 8.16 10.29
C VAL A 785 -13.85 8.17 11.28
N ASP A 786 -14.79 9.09 11.12
CA ASP A 786 -15.94 9.30 11.99
C ASP A 786 -17.23 8.63 11.49
N LYS A 787 -17.17 8.00 10.31
CA LYS A 787 -18.27 7.24 9.71
C LYS A 787 -17.75 5.95 9.07
N PRO A 788 -18.60 4.93 8.87
CA PRO A 788 -18.23 3.76 8.08
C PRO A 788 -17.80 4.16 6.67
N ASN A 789 -16.72 3.56 6.20
CA ASN A 789 -16.28 3.74 4.83
C ASN A 789 -17.00 2.74 3.93
N ILE A 790 -18.00 3.23 3.22
CA ILE A 790 -18.90 2.43 2.39
C ILE A 790 -18.52 2.66 0.93
N GLY A 791 -18.31 1.58 0.18
CA GLY A 791 -18.06 1.65 -1.25
C GLY A 791 -18.84 0.58 -2.01
N VAL A 792 -19.21 0.92 -3.23
CA VAL A 792 -19.76 0.00 -4.24
C VAL A 792 -18.81 0.07 -5.42
N GLY A 793 -18.51 -1.08 -6.01
CA GLY A 793 -17.69 -1.14 -7.21
C GLY A 793 -18.09 -2.32 -8.07
N PHE A 794 -17.58 -2.33 -9.30
CA PHE A 794 -17.73 -3.41 -10.24
C PHE A 794 -16.39 -3.68 -10.88
N ALA A 795 -16.19 -4.91 -11.36
CA ALA A 795 -15.17 -5.14 -12.36
C ALA A 795 -15.63 -4.47 -13.67
N ALA A 796 -14.68 -3.99 -14.48
CA ALA A 796 -15.00 -3.31 -15.73
C ALA A 796 -15.99 -4.09 -16.62
N GLY A 797 -17.14 -3.48 -16.91
CA GLY A 797 -18.19 -4.04 -17.78
C GLY A 797 -19.09 -5.10 -17.13
N THR A 798 -18.98 -5.39 -15.83
CA THR A 798 -19.81 -6.43 -15.18
C THR A 798 -21.06 -5.89 -14.47
N GLY A 799 -21.27 -4.56 -14.48
CA GLY A 799 -22.35 -3.87 -13.77
C GLY A 799 -23.72 -3.85 -14.46
N GLY A 800 -23.82 -4.37 -15.69
CA GLY A 800 -25.06 -4.38 -16.49
C GLY A 800 -25.01 -3.38 -17.66
N GLY A 801 -26.18 -3.12 -18.24
CA GLY A 801 -26.35 -2.24 -19.40
C GLY A 801 -26.74 -2.98 -20.68
N TYR A 802 -26.90 -2.21 -21.76
CA TYR A 802 -27.38 -2.68 -23.05
C TYR A 802 -26.25 -2.78 -24.07
N GLY A 803 -26.32 -3.80 -24.92
CA GLY A 803 -25.41 -4.07 -26.02
C GLY A 803 -26.13 -4.22 -27.36
N PRO A 804 -25.40 -4.56 -28.44
CA PRO A 804 -26.00 -4.95 -29.71
C PRO A 804 -26.86 -6.22 -29.55
N GLU A 805 -27.74 -6.46 -30.51
CA GLU A 805 -28.60 -7.65 -30.52
C GLU A 805 -27.78 -8.91 -30.79
N GLY A 806 -27.84 -9.87 -29.87
CA GLY A 806 -27.11 -11.15 -29.96
C GLY A 806 -27.90 -12.28 -30.60
N VAL A 807 -27.32 -13.48 -30.63
CA VAL A 807 -27.82 -14.64 -31.39
C VAL A 807 -29.24 -15.12 -31.07
N ASN A 808 -29.75 -14.89 -29.86
CA ASN A 808 -31.10 -15.25 -29.45
C ASN A 808 -31.99 -14.02 -29.19
N GLY A 809 -31.63 -12.85 -29.73
CA GLY A 809 -32.38 -11.59 -29.59
C GLY A 809 -32.12 -10.83 -28.28
N SER A 810 -31.14 -11.27 -27.48
CA SER A 810 -30.71 -10.55 -26.28
C SER A 810 -30.05 -9.21 -26.64
N ARG A 811 -30.35 -8.15 -25.90
CA ARG A 811 -29.71 -6.82 -26.01
C ARG A 811 -28.90 -6.47 -24.77
N VAL A 812 -28.49 -7.48 -24.01
CA VAL A 812 -27.74 -7.31 -22.76
C VAL A 812 -26.25 -7.09 -23.08
N PHE A 813 -25.59 -6.20 -22.35
CA PHE A 813 -24.14 -6.02 -22.46
C PHE A 813 -23.41 -7.24 -21.90
N LEU A 814 -22.66 -7.93 -22.76
CA LEU A 814 -21.86 -9.08 -22.35
C LEU A 814 -20.48 -8.67 -21.82
N PRO A 815 -20.09 -9.12 -20.61
CA PRO A 815 -18.79 -8.82 -20.02
C PRO A 815 -17.67 -9.67 -20.63
N PHE A 816 -16.44 -9.46 -20.15
CA PHE A 816 -15.26 -10.29 -20.44
C PHE A 816 -14.79 -10.34 -21.89
N GLY A 817 -15.41 -9.56 -22.78
CA GLY A 817 -15.17 -9.63 -24.23
C GLY A 817 -15.89 -10.80 -24.91
N LEU A 818 -16.96 -11.31 -24.30
CA LEU A 818 -17.85 -12.29 -24.95
C LEU A 818 -18.55 -11.65 -26.16
N ASP A 819 -18.50 -12.34 -27.29
CA ASP A 819 -19.05 -11.91 -28.57
C ASP A 819 -20.58 -12.14 -28.59
N PRO A 820 -21.41 -11.08 -28.65
CA PRO A 820 -22.87 -11.20 -28.70
C PRO A 820 -23.36 -11.94 -29.95
N ASP A 821 -22.61 -11.90 -31.04
CA ASP A 821 -22.94 -12.61 -32.29
C ASP A 821 -22.74 -14.14 -32.20
N ARG A 822 -22.24 -14.62 -31.05
CA ARG A 822 -22.01 -16.07 -30.80
C ARG A 822 -22.53 -16.54 -29.44
N THR A 823 -22.85 -15.63 -28.54
CA THR A 823 -23.13 -15.95 -27.14
C THR A 823 -24.61 -15.68 -26.81
N PRO A 824 -25.47 -16.71 -26.72
CA PRO A 824 -26.82 -16.53 -26.22
C PRO A 824 -26.80 -16.24 -24.71
N VAL A 825 -27.85 -15.60 -24.21
CA VAL A 825 -28.09 -15.35 -22.79
C VAL A 825 -29.47 -15.86 -22.42
N MET A 826 -29.63 -16.37 -21.19
CA MET A 826 -30.94 -16.62 -20.58
C MET A 826 -30.92 -16.06 -19.16
N GLY A 827 -32.00 -15.39 -18.73
CA GLY A 827 -32.17 -14.94 -17.35
C GLY A 827 -33.63 -14.90 -16.90
N SER A 828 -33.85 -14.92 -15.59
CA SER A 828 -35.18 -14.97 -14.94
C SER A 828 -35.67 -13.63 -14.38
N PHE A 829 -34.96 -12.52 -14.63
CA PHE A 829 -35.36 -11.22 -14.09
C PHE A 829 -36.73 -10.78 -14.62
N ASP A 830 -37.55 -10.21 -13.73
CA ASP A 830 -38.91 -9.72 -13.98
C ASP A 830 -39.98 -10.79 -14.28
N GLU A 831 -39.62 -12.08 -14.19
CA GLU A 831 -40.56 -13.21 -14.31
C GLU A 831 -41.08 -13.68 -12.93
N ASN A 832 -41.27 -12.74 -12.00
CA ASN A 832 -41.55 -12.98 -10.57
C ASN A 832 -42.95 -13.55 -10.25
N THR A 833 -43.73 -13.95 -11.25
CA THR A 833 -45.09 -14.48 -11.08
C THR A 833 -45.17 -15.99 -11.23
N LEU A 834 -44.08 -16.64 -11.66
CA LEU A 834 -43.97 -18.07 -11.88
C LEU A 834 -42.57 -18.57 -11.50
N ALA A 835 -42.45 -19.86 -11.19
CA ALA A 835 -41.15 -20.47 -10.94
C ALA A 835 -40.44 -20.72 -12.28
N ALA A 836 -39.27 -20.11 -12.47
CA ALA A 836 -38.53 -20.21 -13.72
C ALA A 836 -37.63 -21.45 -13.72
N GLU A 837 -37.67 -22.23 -14.80
CA GLU A 837 -36.88 -23.45 -14.98
C GLU A 837 -36.34 -23.53 -16.41
N ALA A 838 -35.06 -23.88 -16.55
CA ALA A 838 -34.46 -24.12 -17.86
C ALA A 838 -33.40 -25.23 -17.78
N THR A 839 -33.39 -26.11 -18.78
CA THR A 839 -32.34 -27.13 -18.95
C THR A 839 -31.77 -27.01 -20.35
N SER A 840 -30.49 -26.67 -20.45
CA SER A 840 -29.85 -26.49 -21.76
C SER A 840 -29.75 -27.80 -22.54
N ALA A 841 -29.49 -27.68 -23.84
CA ALA A 841 -29.01 -28.79 -24.66
C ALA A 841 -27.68 -29.35 -24.13
N TRP A 842 -27.31 -30.55 -24.58
CA TRP A 842 -26.00 -31.14 -24.30
C TRP A 842 -24.90 -30.47 -25.14
N TYR A 843 -23.94 -29.88 -24.46
CA TYR A 843 -22.72 -29.31 -25.02
C TYR A 843 -21.59 -30.33 -25.04
N GLN A 844 -20.85 -30.41 -26.16
CA GLN A 844 -19.78 -31.37 -26.35
C GLN A 844 -18.52 -30.92 -25.59
N LEU A 845 -18.02 -31.75 -24.66
CA LEU A 845 -16.73 -31.48 -24.02
C LEU A 845 -15.57 -31.83 -24.96
N PRO A 846 -14.47 -31.04 -24.95
CA PRO A 846 -13.24 -31.43 -25.62
C PRO A 846 -12.58 -32.62 -24.92
N PRO A 847 -11.59 -33.27 -25.57
CA PRO A 847 -10.72 -34.24 -24.90
C PRO A 847 -10.10 -33.65 -23.63
N ARG A 848 -9.94 -34.47 -22.59
CA ARG A 848 -9.36 -34.04 -21.31
C ARG A 848 -7.87 -33.75 -21.48
N THR A 849 -7.46 -32.57 -21.06
CA THR A 849 -6.05 -32.16 -21.04
C THR A 849 -5.74 -31.40 -19.73
N PRO A 850 -4.51 -31.50 -19.20
CA PRO A 850 -4.17 -30.88 -17.90
C PRO A 850 -4.09 -29.35 -17.95
N ASP A 851 -3.88 -28.77 -19.13
CA ASP A 851 -3.84 -27.33 -19.42
C ASP A 851 -5.23 -26.68 -19.44
N ARG A 852 -6.31 -27.47 -19.56
CA ARG A 852 -7.70 -27.00 -19.55
C ARG A 852 -8.49 -27.68 -18.42
N PRO A 853 -8.27 -27.30 -17.14
CA PRO A 853 -8.81 -28.03 -15.99
C PRO A 853 -10.22 -27.58 -15.54
N LEU A 854 -10.85 -26.63 -16.22
CA LEU A 854 -12.11 -26.00 -15.80
C LEU A 854 -13.16 -26.02 -16.90
N VAL A 855 -14.42 -26.20 -16.51
CA VAL A 855 -15.58 -25.67 -17.25
C VAL A 855 -16.04 -24.40 -16.52
N THR A 856 -16.37 -23.35 -17.26
CA THR A 856 -16.79 -22.07 -16.70
C THR A 856 -18.07 -21.58 -17.36
N VAL A 857 -18.90 -20.87 -16.60
CA VAL A 857 -20.14 -20.25 -17.05
C VAL A 857 -20.14 -18.80 -16.58
N ALA A 858 -20.37 -17.84 -17.46
CA ALA A 858 -20.60 -16.46 -17.02
C ALA A 858 -22.04 -16.38 -16.49
N ALA A 859 -22.20 -15.78 -15.32
CA ALA A 859 -23.50 -15.67 -14.65
C ALA A 859 -23.65 -14.34 -13.93
N ALA A 860 -24.89 -13.88 -13.78
CA ALA A 860 -25.29 -12.69 -13.02
C ALA A 860 -26.45 -13.03 -12.07
N GLY A 861 -26.76 -12.14 -11.12
CA GLY A 861 -27.81 -12.33 -10.13
C GLY A 861 -27.39 -13.19 -8.93
N ALA A 862 -28.36 -13.68 -8.15
CA ALA A 862 -28.14 -14.39 -6.89
C ALA A 862 -28.14 -15.91 -7.09
N ILE A 863 -27.00 -16.57 -6.84
CA ILE A 863 -26.81 -18.01 -7.12
C ILE A 863 -26.34 -18.71 -5.85
N TRP A 864 -26.92 -19.88 -5.56
CA TRP A 864 -26.53 -20.72 -4.44
C TRP A 864 -25.17 -21.36 -4.69
N TYR A 865 -24.24 -21.24 -3.74
CA TYR A 865 -22.98 -21.98 -3.76
C TYR A 865 -22.44 -22.25 -2.36
N TYR A 866 -21.53 -23.23 -2.26
CA TYR A 866 -20.81 -23.55 -1.04
C TYR A 866 -19.40 -22.97 -1.06
N GLU A 867 -18.93 -22.48 0.07
CA GLU A 867 -17.54 -22.07 0.26
C GLU A 867 -16.63 -23.28 0.57
N GLU A 868 -15.31 -23.05 0.58
CA GLU A 868 -14.29 -24.08 0.83
C GLU A 868 -14.48 -24.80 2.18
N ASP A 869 -15.04 -24.12 3.20
CA ASP A 869 -15.25 -24.68 4.53
C ASP A 869 -16.64 -25.30 4.77
N GLY A 870 -17.48 -25.33 3.73
CA GLY A 870 -18.84 -25.88 3.78
C GLY A 870 -19.92 -24.90 4.25
N SER A 871 -19.56 -23.64 4.56
CA SER A 871 -20.55 -22.56 4.63
C SER A 871 -21.20 -22.32 3.25
N PHE A 872 -22.34 -21.65 3.23
CA PHE A 872 -23.11 -21.43 2.00
C PHE A 872 -23.55 -19.98 1.87
N ASN A 873 -23.72 -19.55 0.63
CA ASN A 873 -24.30 -18.26 0.28
C ASN A 873 -25.68 -18.49 -0.33
N TYR A 874 -26.66 -17.68 0.08
CA TYR A 874 -28.03 -17.78 -0.40
C TYR A 874 -28.16 -17.26 -1.84
N GLY A 875 -28.99 -17.94 -2.62
CA GLY A 875 -29.31 -17.63 -4.01
C GLY A 875 -30.08 -18.79 -4.64
N GLN A 876 -30.18 -18.78 -5.97
CA GLN A 876 -30.97 -19.74 -6.74
C GLN A 876 -30.13 -20.89 -7.32
N SER A 877 -30.79 -21.97 -7.76
CA SER A 877 -30.11 -23.21 -8.15
C SER A 877 -29.62 -23.15 -9.60
N LEU A 878 -28.31 -22.98 -9.78
CA LEU A 878 -27.63 -23.23 -11.05
C LEU A 878 -26.68 -24.40 -10.89
N LYS A 879 -26.93 -25.51 -11.59
CA LYS A 879 -26.09 -26.71 -11.55
C LYS A 879 -25.59 -27.06 -12.94
N LEU A 880 -24.46 -27.77 -12.96
CA LEU A 880 -23.90 -28.33 -14.18
C LEU A 880 -24.00 -29.86 -14.12
N GLN A 881 -24.65 -30.45 -15.12
CA GLN A 881 -24.85 -31.89 -15.23
C GLN A 881 -23.88 -32.50 -16.22
N TRP A 882 -23.10 -33.48 -15.77
CA TRP A 882 -22.23 -34.27 -16.65
C TRP A 882 -23.04 -35.33 -17.39
N GLY A 883 -22.56 -35.76 -18.56
CA GLY A 883 -23.20 -36.82 -19.33
C GLY A 883 -22.24 -37.60 -20.22
N VAL A 884 -22.72 -38.75 -20.69
CA VAL A 884 -22.09 -39.57 -21.72
C VAL A 884 -22.97 -39.57 -22.96
N HIS A 885 -22.46 -39.03 -24.05
CA HIS A 885 -22.99 -39.21 -25.39
C HIS A 885 -22.42 -40.50 -25.96
N ARG A 886 -23.30 -41.47 -26.18
CA ARG A 886 -22.94 -42.81 -26.66
C ARG A 886 -22.88 -42.86 -28.19
N PRO A 887 -22.18 -43.84 -28.78
CA PRO A 887 -22.11 -44.00 -30.24
C PRO A 887 -23.46 -44.24 -30.93
N ASP A 888 -24.49 -44.66 -30.18
CA ASP A 888 -25.85 -44.84 -30.67
C ASP A 888 -26.67 -43.53 -30.72
N GLY A 889 -26.07 -42.40 -30.36
CA GLY A 889 -26.72 -41.09 -30.31
C GLY A 889 -27.49 -40.82 -29.01
N SER A 890 -27.51 -41.77 -28.07
CA SER A 890 -28.19 -41.59 -26.78
C SER A 890 -27.34 -40.82 -25.77
N TYR A 891 -27.98 -40.02 -24.93
CA TYR A 891 -27.34 -39.32 -23.81
C TYR A 891 -27.68 -40.01 -22.49
N GLN A 892 -26.65 -40.37 -21.72
CA GLN A 892 -26.79 -40.80 -20.34
C GLN A 892 -26.41 -39.64 -19.42
N ALA A 893 -27.38 -39.10 -18.68
CA ALA A 893 -27.11 -38.13 -17.64
C ALA A 893 -26.37 -38.80 -16.46
N LEU A 894 -25.31 -38.13 -15.98
CA LEU A 894 -24.56 -38.51 -14.79
C LEU A 894 -24.91 -37.55 -13.63
N GLY A 895 -24.01 -37.40 -12.67
CA GLY A 895 -24.17 -36.51 -11.53
C GLY A 895 -24.22 -35.03 -11.90
N GLN A 896 -24.93 -34.26 -11.07
CA GLN A 896 -24.94 -32.80 -11.08
C GLN A 896 -23.96 -32.28 -10.04
N VAL A 897 -23.32 -31.15 -10.33
CA VAL A 897 -22.40 -30.47 -9.41
C VAL A 897 -22.83 -29.02 -9.22
N GLN A 898 -22.56 -28.50 -8.02
CA GLN A 898 -22.73 -27.09 -7.67
C GLN A 898 -21.55 -26.26 -8.21
N PRO A 899 -21.73 -24.96 -8.46
CA PRO A 899 -20.67 -24.09 -8.91
C PRO A 899 -19.70 -23.77 -7.76
N ILE A 900 -18.46 -23.46 -8.14
CA ILE A 900 -17.56 -22.65 -7.31
C ILE A 900 -17.76 -21.20 -7.71
N ASP A 901 -18.04 -20.37 -6.72
CA ASP A 901 -18.02 -18.91 -6.80
C ASP A 901 -17.05 -18.34 -5.75
N ILE A 902 -16.58 -17.11 -5.95
CA ILE A 902 -15.57 -16.47 -5.09
C ILE A 902 -16.09 -15.27 -4.31
N PHE A 903 -17.21 -14.69 -4.73
CA PHE A 903 -17.72 -13.48 -4.09
C PHE A 903 -19.23 -13.38 -4.27
N GLN A 904 -19.94 -13.13 -3.18
CA GLN A 904 -21.39 -12.90 -3.22
C GLN A 904 -21.67 -11.51 -3.80
N GLN A 905 -22.24 -11.47 -5.01
CA GLN A 905 -22.62 -10.24 -5.70
C GLN A 905 -23.70 -10.51 -6.75
N LYS A 906 -24.34 -9.45 -7.28
CA LYS A 906 -25.28 -9.54 -8.40
C LYS A 906 -24.63 -9.33 -9.77
N ALA A 907 -23.47 -8.66 -9.81
CA ALA A 907 -22.71 -8.41 -11.02
C ALA A 907 -22.30 -9.70 -11.75
N TRP A 908 -22.01 -9.57 -13.05
CA TRP A 908 -21.51 -10.67 -13.84
C TRP A 908 -20.20 -11.23 -13.29
N ARG A 909 -20.09 -12.56 -13.25
CA ARG A 909 -18.94 -13.31 -12.73
C ARG A 909 -18.82 -14.67 -13.42
N ASN A 910 -17.70 -15.36 -13.21
CA ASN A 910 -17.46 -16.68 -13.78
C ASN A 910 -17.61 -17.75 -12.70
N LEU A 911 -18.66 -18.57 -12.82
CA LEU A 911 -18.83 -19.80 -12.06
C LEU A 911 -17.87 -20.86 -12.59
N ARG A 912 -17.28 -21.65 -11.69
CA ARG A 912 -16.22 -22.61 -12.04
C ARG A 912 -16.64 -24.03 -11.66
N PHE A 913 -16.41 -24.96 -12.58
CA PHE A 913 -16.66 -26.39 -12.40
C PHE A 913 -15.37 -27.15 -12.76
N PRO A 914 -14.55 -27.53 -11.78
CA PRO A 914 -13.34 -28.30 -12.04
C PRO A 914 -13.64 -29.60 -12.78
N LEU A 915 -12.92 -29.84 -13.87
CA LEU A 915 -13.05 -31.08 -14.65
C LEU A 915 -12.62 -32.31 -13.84
N SER A 916 -11.87 -32.14 -12.75
CA SER A 916 -11.54 -33.21 -11.81
C SER A 916 -12.76 -33.77 -11.06
N TRP A 917 -13.90 -33.07 -11.04
CA TRP A 917 -15.16 -33.55 -10.45
C TRP A 917 -15.98 -34.41 -11.41
N ALA A 918 -15.74 -34.27 -12.71
CA ALA A 918 -16.46 -35.01 -13.73
C ALA A 918 -15.95 -36.46 -13.82
N PRO A 919 -16.83 -37.46 -13.94
CA PRO A 919 -16.42 -38.85 -14.20
C PRO A 919 -15.52 -38.97 -15.44
N PRO A 920 -14.56 -39.91 -15.49
CA PRO A 920 -13.64 -40.08 -16.61
C PRO A 920 -14.32 -40.24 -17.98
N GLU A 921 -15.51 -40.85 -17.99
CA GLU A 921 -16.32 -41.10 -19.17
C GLU A 921 -17.16 -39.90 -19.64
N ALA A 922 -17.22 -38.82 -18.85
CA ALA A 922 -18.05 -37.65 -19.19
C ALA A 922 -17.48 -36.90 -20.40
N ASN A 923 -18.23 -36.90 -21.50
CA ASN A 923 -17.90 -36.27 -22.78
C ASN A 923 -18.91 -35.18 -23.20
N VAL A 924 -20.01 -35.01 -22.47
CA VAL A 924 -20.96 -33.91 -22.67
C VAL A 924 -21.36 -33.29 -21.35
N VAL A 925 -21.91 -32.08 -21.42
CA VAL A 925 -22.33 -31.30 -20.26
C VAL A 925 -23.58 -30.47 -20.59
N ARG A 926 -24.44 -30.20 -19.60
CA ARG A 926 -25.54 -29.23 -19.75
C ARG A 926 -25.78 -28.45 -18.46
N ILE A 927 -26.38 -27.28 -18.58
CA ILE A 927 -26.79 -26.44 -17.45
C ILE A 927 -28.21 -26.83 -17.04
N VAL A 928 -28.44 -26.93 -15.74
CA VAL A 928 -29.77 -27.12 -15.13
C VAL A 928 -30.00 -25.94 -14.19
N ALA A 929 -30.90 -25.05 -14.57
CA ALA A 929 -31.23 -23.80 -13.91
C ALA A 929 -32.66 -23.88 -13.34
N ASP A 930 -32.82 -23.50 -12.08
CA ASP A 930 -34.07 -23.57 -11.34
C ASP A 930 -34.14 -22.39 -10.36
N ASP A 931 -35.15 -21.53 -10.56
CA ASP A 931 -35.47 -20.36 -9.77
C ASP A 931 -36.93 -20.43 -9.28
N PRO A 932 -37.17 -21.11 -8.15
CA PRO A 932 -38.50 -21.24 -7.59
C PRO A 932 -38.92 -20.05 -6.73
N ASN A 933 -38.04 -19.06 -6.52
CA ASN A 933 -38.31 -17.93 -5.65
C ASN A 933 -38.92 -16.76 -6.45
N LEU A 934 -40.01 -16.19 -5.92
CA LEU A 934 -40.77 -15.12 -6.58
C LEU A 934 -40.41 -13.72 -6.05
N SER A 935 -39.31 -13.59 -5.29
CA SER A 935 -38.83 -12.32 -4.78
C SER A 935 -38.15 -11.51 -5.89
N GLU A 936 -38.42 -10.21 -5.95
CA GLU A 936 -37.89 -9.30 -6.99
C GLU A 936 -36.35 -9.27 -7.06
N ASP A 937 -35.67 -9.64 -5.97
CA ASP A 937 -34.21 -9.65 -5.86
C ASP A 937 -33.58 -11.04 -6.08
N GLN A 938 -34.40 -12.08 -6.21
CA GLN A 938 -34.00 -13.47 -6.45
C GLN A 938 -34.21 -13.79 -7.91
N TRP A 939 -33.15 -13.62 -8.68
CA TRP A 939 -33.09 -13.97 -10.09
C TRP A 939 -31.64 -14.29 -10.44
N PHE A 940 -31.42 -14.97 -11.56
CA PHE A 940 -30.09 -15.11 -12.13
C PHE A 940 -30.12 -15.22 -13.64
N ALA A 941 -28.95 -15.02 -14.24
CA ALA A 941 -28.75 -15.20 -15.66
C ALA A 941 -27.46 -15.99 -15.92
N PHE A 942 -27.39 -16.64 -17.07
CA PHE A 942 -26.26 -17.47 -17.45
C PHE A 942 -26.00 -17.49 -18.96
N THR A 943 -24.76 -17.77 -19.32
CA THR A 943 -24.30 -18.01 -20.70
C THR A 943 -24.06 -19.51 -20.93
N PRO A 944 -23.77 -19.97 -22.16
CA PRO A 944 -23.32 -21.34 -22.39
C PRO A 944 -22.04 -21.68 -21.60
N PRO A 945 -21.83 -22.97 -21.29
CA PRO A 945 -20.59 -23.42 -20.69
C PRO A 945 -19.44 -23.33 -21.69
N ARG A 946 -18.25 -22.98 -21.19
CA ARG A 946 -17.01 -22.95 -21.96
C ARG A 946 -15.89 -23.65 -21.20
N VAL A 947 -14.93 -24.21 -21.93
CA VAL A 947 -13.69 -24.75 -21.36
C VAL A 947 -12.58 -23.76 -21.69
N PRO A 948 -12.12 -22.92 -20.75
CA PRO A 948 -11.13 -21.89 -21.04
C PRO A 948 -9.84 -22.44 -21.65
N VAL A 949 -9.22 -21.67 -22.55
CA VAL A 949 -7.83 -21.87 -22.96
C VAL A 949 -6.99 -20.95 -22.09
N LEU A 950 -6.19 -21.55 -21.21
CA LEU A 950 -5.48 -20.83 -20.16
C LEU A 950 -3.99 -20.72 -20.49
N GLN A 951 -3.44 -19.53 -20.30
CA GLN A 951 -2.00 -19.30 -20.27
C GLN A 951 -1.63 -18.53 -19.00
N THR A 952 -0.35 -18.50 -18.61
CA THR A 952 0.04 -17.75 -17.41
C THR A 952 -0.04 -16.24 -17.62
N ALA A 953 -0.26 -15.48 -16.55
CA ALA A 953 -0.19 -14.02 -16.60
C ALA A 953 1.21 -13.52 -16.99
N GLY A 954 2.26 -14.26 -16.63
CA GLY A 954 3.63 -13.98 -17.05
C GLY A 954 3.82 -14.05 -18.57
N GLU A 955 3.28 -15.10 -19.21
CA GLU A 955 3.32 -15.25 -20.68
C GLU A 955 2.44 -14.21 -21.38
N TYR A 956 1.25 -13.94 -20.83
CA TYR A 956 0.29 -13.02 -21.45
C TYR A 956 0.75 -11.56 -21.42
N LEU A 957 1.18 -11.08 -20.25
CA LEU A 957 1.56 -9.67 -20.06
C LEU A 957 3.01 -9.40 -20.45
N GLY A 958 3.87 -10.42 -20.40
CA GLY A 958 5.31 -10.26 -20.54
C GLY A 958 5.93 -9.40 -19.42
N SER A 959 7.09 -8.81 -19.72
CA SER A 959 7.87 -7.96 -18.80
C SER A 959 8.11 -6.53 -19.30
N GLN A 960 7.70 -6.21 -20.55
CA GLN A 960 7.96 -4.91 -21.19
C GLN A 960 6.71 -4.03 -21.24
N THR A 961 5.55 -4.64 -21.42
CA THR A 961 4.25 -3.98 -21.47
C THR A 961 4.03 -3.12 -20.22
N PRO A 962 3.65 -1.85 -20.37
CA PRO A 962 3.37 -0.97 -19.23
C PRO A 962 2.09 -1.40 -18.54
N VAL A 963 2.20 -1.70 -17.23
CA VAL A 963 1.06 -2.14 -16.42
C VAL A 963 0.83 -1.17 -15.26
N LEU A 964 -0.43 -0.83 -14.99
CA LEU A 964 -0.81 -0.23 -13.71
C LEU A 964 -1.01 -1.34 -12.67
N MET A 965 -0.01 -1.58 -11.83
CA MET A 965 -0.18 -2.43 -10.65
C MET A 965 -0.70 -1.60 -9.48
N ASP A 966 -1.85 -2.00 -8.94
CA ASP A 966 -2.38 -1.39 -7.72
C ASP A 966 -1.44 -1.61 -6.52
N ILE A 967 -1.60 -0.77 -5.50
CA ILE A 967 -0.71 -0.70 -4.33
C ILE A 967 -0.47 -2.07 -3.68
N ALA A 968 -1.54 -2.86 -3.55
CA ALA A 968 -1.50 -4.17 -2.89
C ALA A 968 -0.86 -5.28 -3.73
N THR A 969 -0.95 -5.20 -5.07
CA THR A 969 -0.52 -6.28 -5.97
C THR A 969 0.91 -6.10 -6.47
N ALA A 970 1.46 -4.89 -6.44
CA ALA A 970 2.75 -4.59 -7.05
C ALA A 970 3.94 -5.40 -6.48
N SER A 971 3.90 -5.84 -5.21
CA SER A 971 4.96 -6.70 -4.63
C SER A 971 4.89 -8.16 -5.08
N ASN A 972 3.74 -8.59 -5.64
CA ASN A 972 3.50 -9.96 -6.09
C ASN A 972 3.86 -10.19 -7.56
N PHE A 973 3.96 -9.11 -8.34
CA PHE A 973 4.28 -9.09 -9.76
C PHE A 973 5.63 -8.37 -10.02
N PRO A 974 6.75 -8.87 -9.48
CA PRO A 974 8.04 -8.15 -9.53
C PRO A 974 8.64 -8.04 -10.95
N CYS A 975 8.20 -8.87 -11.90
CA CYS A 975 8.69 -8.89 -13.28
C CYS A 975 7.97 -7.90 -14.19
N GLN A 976 6.68 -7.64 -13.96
CA GLN A 976 5.90 -6.71 -14.78
C GLN A 976 6.42 -5.28 -14.56
N ARG A 977 6.56 -4.52 -15.66
CA ARG A 977 7.05 -3.15 -15.62
C ARG A 977 5.88 -2.18 -15.34
N PRO A 978 5.95 -1.35 -14.29
CA PRO A 978 4.96 -0.29 -14.11
C PRO A 978 5.07 0.72 -15.26
N ALA A 979 3.95 1.30 -15.68
CA ALA A 979 3.96 2.43 -16.62
C ALA A 979 4.86 3.55 -16.08
N SER A 980 5.71 4.11 -16.94
CA SER A 980 6.67 5.12 -16.49
C SER A 980 6.10 6.53 -16.49
N GLN A 981 6.84 7.44 -15.86
CA GLN A 981 6.58 8.87 -15.88
C GLN A 981 7.89 9.54 -16.27
N HIS A 982 7.87 10.41 -17.28
CA HIS A 982 9.06 11.10 -17.76
C HIS A 982 8.71 12.55 -18.12
N LEU A 983 9.52 13.51 -17.66
CA LEU A 983 9.30 14.94 -17.90
C LEU A 983 7.90 15.47 -17.53
N GLY A 984 7.24 14.83 -16.55
CA GLY A 984 5.89 15.20 -16.10
C GLY A 984 4.75 14.64 -16.96
N VAL A 985 5.06 13.84 -17.98
CA VAL A 985 4.10 13.11 -18.82
C VAL A 985 4.16 11.62 -18.49
N ALA A 986 3.00 10.97 -18.38
CA ALA A 986 2.90 9.54 -18.12
C ALA A 986 2.94 8.70 -19.40
N GLU A 987 3.47 7.50 -19.32
CA GLU A 987 3.19 6.45 -20.31
C GLU A 987 1.79 5.87 -20.02
N LEU A 988 0.96 5.68 -21.05
CA LEU A 988 -0.34 5.04 -20.86
C LEU A 988 -0.18 3.53 -20.61
N PRO A 989 -0.74 2.97 -19.53
CA PRO A 989 -0.71 1.54 -19.29
C PRO A 989 -1.65 0.80 -20.26
N GLU A 990 -1.28 -0.42 -20.63
CA GLU A 990 -2.13 -1.32 -21.44
C GLU A 990 -3.00 -2.24 -20.58
N TYR A 991 -2.54 -2.52 -19.34
CA TYR A 991 -3.25 -3.38 -18.41
C TYR A 991 -3.26 -2.79 -17.01
N ARG A 992 -4.22 -3.23 -16.19
CA ARG A 992 -4.25 -3.01 -14.75
C ARG A 992 -4.30 -4.34 -14.01
N ILE A 993 -3.56 -4.45 -12.90
CA ILE A 993 -3.60 -5.61 -11.99
C ILE A 993 -4.16 -5.15 -10.65
N LEU A 994 -5.36 -5.66 -10.31
CA LEU A 994 -6.13 -5.26 -9.14
C LEU A 994 -6.07 -6.33 -8.04
N PRO A 995 -6.14 -5.96 -6.74
CA PRO A 995 -6.32 -6.92 -5.65
C PRO A 995 -7.74 -7.50 -5.63
N ASN A 996 -8.06 -8.31 -4.63
CA ASN A 996 -9.43 -8.80 -4.38
C ASN A 996 -10.45 -7.66 -4.27
N PHE A 997 -11.72 -7.98 -4.52
CA PHE A 997 -12.79 -7.00 -4.67
C PHE A 997 -12.94 -6.06 -3.45
N LYS A 998 -12.91 -6.61 -2.23
CA LYS A 998 -12.99 -5.82 -1.00
C LYS A 998 -11.85 -4.80 -0.90
N GLN A 999 -10.63 -5.19 -1.25
CA GLN A 999 -9.46 -4.31 -1.21
C GLN A 999 -9.49 -3.26 -2.34
N VAL A 1000 -10.02 -3.57 -3.52
CA VAL A 1000 -10.17 -2.60 -4.63
C VAL A 1000 -11.07 -1.45 -4.19
N VAL A 1001 -12.26 -1.78 -3.69
CA VAL A 1001 -13.28 -0.80 -3.31
C VAL A 1001 -12.86 0.02 -2.10
N ALA A 1002 -12.30 -0.64 -1.07
CA ALA A 1002 -11.94 0.01 0.19
C ALA A 1002 -10.64 0.83 0.13
N SER A 1003 -9.76 0.56 -0.83
CA SER A 1003 -8.40 1.11 -0.85
C SER A 1003 -7.96 1.58 -2.22
N SER A 1004 -7.85 0.71 -3.23
CA SER A 1004 -7.27 1.10 -4.52
C SER A 1004 -8.03 2.26 -5.18
N ASN A 1005 -9.35 2.17 -5.28
CA ASN A 1005 -10.16 3.16 -5.98
C ASN A 1005 -10.21 4.50 -5.24
N GLN A 1006 -10.13 4.46 -3.91
CA GLN A 1006 -10.09 5.63 -3.04
C GLN A 1006 -8.72 6.32 -3.10
N TRP A 1007 -7.66 5.57 -2.87
CA TRP A 1007 -6.31 6.14 -2.78
C TRP A 1007 -5.80 6.69 -4.10
N GLN A 1008 -6.12 6.02 -5.22
CA GLN A 1008 -5.64 6.34 -6.56
C GLN A 1008 -6.61 7.25 -7.36
N SER A 1009 -7.61 7.83 -6.68
CA SER A 1009 -8.66 8.64 -7.30
C SER A 1009 -8.10 9.81 -8.12
N ALA A 1010 -8.85 10.23 -9.14
CA ALA A 1010 -8.51 11.42 -9.93
C ALA A 1010 -8.58 12.70 -9.09
N GLU A 1011 -9.56 12.80 -8.17
CA GLU A 1011 -9.78 13.94 -7.29
C GLU A 1011 -8.58 14.22 -6.37
N ASP A 1012 -7.83 13.17 -6.02
CA ASP A 1012 -6.63 13.25 -5.17
C ASP A 1012 -5.31 13.23 -5.95
N GLY A 1013 -5.38 13.27 -7.28
CA GLY A 1013 -4.23 13.31 -8.17
C GLY A 1013 -3.49 11.98 -8.28
N GLY A 1014 -4.20 10.86 -8.17
CA GLY A 1014 -3.69 9.53 -8.51
C GLY A 1014 -3.70 9.26 -10.03
N PRO A 1015 -3.20 8.08 -10.47
CA PRO A 1015 -3.13 7.71 -11.89
C PRO A 1015 -4.47 7.77 -12.63
N PHE A 1016 -5.61 7.65 -11.93
CA PHE A 1016 -6.92 7.75 -12.55
C PHE A 1016 -7.19 9.11 -13.19
N LEU A 1017 -6.45 10.15 -12.79
CA LEU A 1017 -6.55 11.49 -13.36
C LEU A 1017 -6.51 11.44 -14.90
N PHE A 1018 -5.52 10.80 -15.48
CA PHE A 1018 -5.40 10.68 -16.95
C PHE A 1018 -5.95 9.36 -17.49
N ILE A 1019 -5.99 8.29 -16.69
CA ILE A 1019 -6.48 6.99 -17.15
C ILE A 1019 -7.98 7.03 -17.48
N GLN A 1020 -8.82 7.55 -16.59
CA GLN A 1020 -10.27 7.57 -16.83
C GLN A 1020 -10.68 8.52 -17.97
N ALA A 1021 -9.80 9.48 -18.27
CA ALA A 1021 -9.98 10.47 -19.32
C ALA A 1021 -9.58 9.92 -20.71
N LEU A 1022 -8.58 9.04 -20.78
CA LEU A 1022 -7.99 8.56 -22.05
C LEU A 1022 -8.27 7.09 -22.34
N LEU A 1023 -8.64 6.29 -21.34
CA LEU A 1023 -8.73 4.83 -21.44
C LEU A 1023 -10.11 4.33 -20.96
N ARG A 1024 -10.66 3.38 -21.69
CA ARG A 1024 -11.78 2.51 -21.29
C ARG A 1024 -11.23 1.21 -20.76
N THR A 1025 -11.98 0.56 -19.87
CA THR A 1025 -11.56 -0.69 -19.21
C THR A 1025 -12.39 -1.88 -19.67
N ALA A 1026 -11.75 -3.03 -19.83
CA ALA A 1026 -12.41 -4.32 -20.06
C ALA A 1026 -11.81 -5.40 -19.15
N THR A 1027 -12.66 -6.13 -18.41
CA THR A 1027 -12.20 -7.18 -17.50
C THR A 1027 -11.73 -8.42 -18.28
N ILE A 1028 -10.62 -9.03 -17.86
CA ILE A 1028 -10.15 -10.31 -18.37
C ILE A 1028 -10.39 -11.40 -17.31
N PRO A 1029 -11.01 -12.55 -17.65
CA PRO A 1029 -11.15 -13.65 -16.70
C PRO A 1029 -9.81 -14.24 -16.30
N THR A 1030 -9.62 -14.38 -14.99
CA THR A 1030 -8.39 -14.93 -14.42
C THR A 1030 -8.69 -15.91 -13.28
N TYR A 1031 -7.77 -16.85 -13.08
CA TYR A 1031 -7.92 -17.96 -12.14
C TYR A 1031 -6.58 -18.23 -11.44
N LEU A 1032 -6.61 -18.56 -10.15
CA LEU A 1032 -5.40 -18.97 -9.45
C LEU A 1032 -5.17 -20.48 -9.63
N ARG A 1033 -4.03 -20.86 -10.21
CA ARG A 1033 -3.69 -22.25 -10.51
C ARG A 1033 -3.79 -23.13 -9.24
N GLY A 1034 -4.71 -24.09 -9.28
CA GLY A 1034 -4.90 -25.07 -8.21
C GLY A 1034 -5.72 -24.57 -7.01
N ASP A 1035 -6.22 -23.33 -7.04
CA ASP A 1035 -7.03 -22.74 -5.97
C ASP A 1035 -8.23 -21.97 -6.54
N TRP A 1036 -9.24 -22.72 -6.95
CA TRP A 1036 -10.41 -22.22 -7.69
C TRP A 1036 -11.40 -21.43 -6.82
N TYR A 1037 -11.26 -21.49 -5.49
CA TYR A 1037 -12.06 -20.78 -4.49
C TYR A 1037 -11.48 -19.41 -4.13
N ARG A 1038 -10.34 -19.03 -4.69
CA ARG A 1038 -9.65 -17.79 -4.29
C ARG A 1038 -10.04 -16.61 -5.18
N ASP A 1039 -10.63 -15.58 -4.57
CA ASP A 1039 -10.57 -14.24 -5.13
C ASP A 1039 -9.16 -13.68 -4.90
N TRP A 1040 -8.31 -13.87 -5.90
CA TRP A 1040 -6.97 -13.31 -5.88
C TRP A 1040 -6.97 -11.84 -6.30
N GLY A 1041 -7.97 -11.38 -7.05
CA GLY A 1041 -7.98 -10.10 -7.74
C GLY A 1041 -8.35 -10.27 -9.22
N SER A 1042 -8.05 -9.25 -10.01
CA SER A 1042 -8.43 -9.21 -11.43
C SER A 1042 -7.39 -8.54 -12.31
N ILE A 1043 -7.49 -8.78 -13.62
CA ILE A 1043 -6.73 -8.08 -14.65
C ILE A 1043 -7.73 -7.36 -15.55
N GLU A 1044 -7.47 -6.10 -15.83
CA GLU A 1044 -8.22 -5.30 -16.80
C GLU A 1044 -7.31 -4.93 -17.97
N ARG A 1045 -7.87 -4.96 -19.18
CA ARG A 1045 -7.28 -4.39 -20.39
C ARG A 1045 -7.74 -2.95 -20.53
N TYR A 1046 -6.82 -2.06 -20.88
CA TYR A 1046 -7.13 -0.70 -21.27
C TYR A 1046 -7.26 -0.57 -22.79
N LEU A 1047 -8.31 0.12 -23.21
CA LEU A 1047 -8.58 0.45 -24.61
C LEU A 1047 -8.55 1.97 -24.72
N ARG A 1048 -7.77 2.53 -25.64
CA ARG A 1048 -7.73 3.99 -25.80
C ARG A 1048 -9.09 4.51 -26.29
N VAL A 1049 -9.50 5.67 -25.76
CA VAL A 1049 -10.72 6.37 -26.21
C VAL A 1049 -10.53 6.89 -27.64
N VAL A 1050 -9.35 7.45 -27.91
CA VAL A 1050 -8.89 7.84 -29.26
C VAL A 1050 -7.72 6.91 -29.64
N PRO A 1051 -7.80 6.21 -30.78
CA PRO A 1051 -6.73 5.34 -31.25
C PRO A 1051 -5.36 6.03 -31.35
N ALA A 1052 -4.27 5.26 -31.25
CA ALA A 1052 -2.91 5.81 -31.23
C ALA A 1052 -2.40 6.29 -32.59
N ASP A 1053 -3.00 5.77 -33.66
CA ASP A 1053 -2.83 6.15 -35.06
C ASP A 1053 -3.52 7.48 -35.40
N GLU A 1054 -4.58 7.83 -34.68
CA GLU A 1054 -5.24 9.15 -34.80
C GLU A 1054 -4.61 10.19 -33.84
N ALA A 1055 -4.21 9.75 -32.64
CA ALA A 1055 -3.62 10.61 -31.61
C ALA A 1055 -2.33 10.01 -31.02
N PRO A 1056 -1.18 10.12 -31.71
CA PRO A 1056 0.10 9.63 -31.23
C PRO A 1056 0.58 10.38 -29.98
N ASN A 1057 1.64 9.85 -29.35
CA ASN A 1057 2.24 10.52 -28.20
C ASN A 1057 2.93 11.83 -28.63
N ALA A 1058 2.70 12.91 -27.91
CA ALA A 1058 3.29 14.22 -28.23
C ALA A 1058 4.83 14.21 -28.14
N ALA A 1059 5.48 14.90 -29.08
CA ALA A 1059 6.89 15.25 -28.94
C ALA A 1059 7.04 16.35 -27.88
N ILE A 1060 8.00 16.17 -26.98
CA ILE A 1060 8.28 17.08 -25.86
C ILE A 1060 9.61 17.79 -26.12
N GLU A 1061 9.59 19.12 -26.11
CA GLU A 1061 10.79 19.94 -26.15
C GLU A 1061 11.39 20.05 -24.74
N GLU A 1062 12.53 19.39 -24.52
CA GLU A 1062 13.29 19.47 -23.29
C GLU A 1062 14.20 20.71 -23.28
N GLY A 1063 14.19 21.43 -22.16
CA GLY A 1063 15.10 22.55 -21.89
C GLY A 1063 15.62 22.53 -20.46
N THR A 1064 16.43 23.52 -20.09
CA THR A 1064 16.90 23.68 -18.71
C THR A 1064 16.86 25.14 -18.28
N THR A 1065 16.59 25.37 -17.00
CA THR A 1065 16.65 26.69 -16.39
C THR A 1065 17.30 26.62 -15.01
N ARG A 1066 17.88 27.74 -14.57
CA ARG A 1066 18.51 27.84 -13.25
C ARG A 1066 17.60 28.59 -12.31
N VAL A 1067 17.18 27.92 -11.22
CA VAL A 1067 16.29 28.50 -10.21
C VAL A 1067 16.94 28.49 -8.83
N PHE A 1068 16.64 29.51 -8.02
CA PHE A 1068 17.07 29.56 -6.62
C PHE A 1068 16.13 28.73 -5.74
N GLY A 1069 16.65 28.26 -4.59
CA GLY A 1069 15.93 27.31 -3.74
C GLY A 1069 14.66 27.84 -3.04
N TRP A 1070 14.39 29.14 -3.15
CA TRP A 1070 13.18 29.80 -2.65
C TRP A 1070 12.16 30.13 -3.75
N SER A 1071 12.46 29.89 -5.03
CA SER A 1071 11.54 30.16 -6.13
C SER A 1071 10.45 29.10 -6.21
N ARG A 1072 9.18 29.50 -6.11
CA ARG A 1072 8.03 28.58 -6.12
C ARG A 1072 7.20 28.63 -7.41
N GLY A 1073 7.18 29.76 -8.11
CA GLY A 1073 6.52 29.89 -9.42
C GLY A 1073 5.00 29.63 -9.44
N GLY A 1074 4.29 29.88 -8.33
CA GLY A 1074 2.85 29.63 -8.19
C GLY A 1074 2.50 28.25 -7.60
N PRO A 1075 1.27 28.03 -7.09
CA PRO A 1075 0.86 26.76 -6.51
C PRO A 1075 0.48 25.72 -7.58
N ILE A 1076 0.69 24.44 -7.28
CA ILE A 1076 0.08 23.33 -8.04
C ILE A 1076 -1.44 23.36 -7.80
N ARG A 1077 -2.22 23.07 -8.85
CA ARG A 1077 -3.66 22.81 -8.74
C ARG A 1077 -3.88 21.42 -8.10
N ALA A 1078 -3.80 21.36 -6.78
CA ALA A 1078 -4.09 20.17 -5.98
C ALA A 1078 -5.43 20.35 -5.26
N LEU A 1079 -6.48 20.55 -6.05
CA LEU A 1079 -7.87 20.69 -5.63
C LEU A 1079 -8.73 19.95 -6.67
N PRO A 1080 -9.77 19.22 -6.24
CA PRO A 1080 -10.62 18.45 -7.13
C PRO A 1080 -11.19 19.28 -8.27
#